data_AF-A0A4V2XZR2-F1
#
_entry.id   AF-A0A4V2XZR2-F1
#
_cell.length_a   1.000
_cell.length_b   1.000
_cell.length_c   1.000
_cell.angle_alpha   90.00
_cell.angle_beta   90.00
_cell.angle_gamma   90.00
#
_symmetry.space_group_name_H-M   'P 1'
#
loop_
_entity.id
_entity.type
_entity.pdbx_description
1 polymer ?
#
loop_
_entity_poly.entity_id
_entity_poly.type
_entity_poly.pdbx_seq_one_letter_code
_entity_poly.pdbx_strand_id
1 'polypeptide(L)'
;MSTDLFGVRVLDVDPTERRARFRVFAVYYDESWDLVDPLPADASFFFRVLWEAAAGRGGPRFGPLRDLVALDDFLDESWVDRHTHRFVERFTRVASRNTPLTADDLGRLATFHSARAGHWQDEDGLAQGDFDVWATDPRWLAPLRPGQSWGSTSYATTAEHPAPAGWRAEYADLAALDDAHAAFVHGWLLLDEGDARRAAEAFTTAARARHNGDDGDDGAHRAKSLAHLGDAHARLGEVERAREAYQRALAVRTAEWSGGDRHRARAALGLGALPHAAGDEAAARAALARARPLAGGDRGLLAEIRRRAGAETLVDRADRLLFAAAGRRPSAAELAAGFGSAALARFALAAYQRRFDEALAAVDALAAPPHADRERAAEFGLDLAADEEGVQDAALPLVLATGAVAPAYRRHLGRLLAEGAEAEEPIRRLAPALFGLLERSGGHHTADTLAEALTEAVPGVAATVFHALGMAAKDRDDTARAADWFARAADLPARPHTAASAAYNLGVTRSRQGRSGAAVHAFTRAEAGFLACDDAARAGKAARGLADLANRRGDQATAWSAWSRAAYQESRARLRKDARARQSLLALADLLTESGAEAAAAAAHRLAGDGDADRPAATASYRWCATFHFAHWIADQGHLALADTLLRKVADGTGSYAAKAALTLGAHAYAAEDATRARTWWQHTLAVGDERRRHEASLNLGQLAKRERDIDEALRWFAPIADSTHPD
;
A
#
# COMPACT_ATOMS: atom_id res chain seq x y z
N MET A 1 -6.99 -11.14 -15.81
CA MET A 1 -6.75 -9.70 -15.61
C MET A 1 -7.48 -9.00 -16.73
N SER A 2 -8.48 -8.16 -16.41
CA SER A 2 -9.22 -7.41 -17.43
C SER A 2 -8.37 -6.20 -17.85
N THR A 3 -8.29 -5.95 -19.15
CA THR A 3 -7.49 -4.89 -19.77
C THR A 3 -8.35 -3.62 -19.87
N ASP A 4 -7.89 -2.50 -19.32
CA ASP A 4 -8.60 -1.22 -19.45
C ASP A 4 -8.63 -0.77 -20.92
N LEU A 5 -9.82 -0.40 -21.41
CA LEU A 5 -10.08 0.09 -22.77
C LEU A 5 -9.94 1.61 -22.85
N PHE A 6 -10.44 2.31 -21.82
CA PHE A 6 -10.52 3.76 -21.78
C PHE A 6 -9.99 4.35 -20.49
N GLY A 7 -9.15 5.37 -20.53
CA GLY A 7 -8.93 6.22 -19.36
C GLY A 7 -10.05 7.23 -19.20
N VAL A 8 -10.56 7.44 -17.97
CA VAL A 8 -11.53 8.51 -17.68
C VAL A 8 -10.93 9.51 -16.72
N ARG A 9 -11.09 10.81 -16.99
CA ARG A 9 -10.77 11.90 -16.07
C ARG A 9 -11.93 12.87 -15.93
N VAL A 10 -12.27 13.24 -14.70
CA VAL A 10 -13.28 14.28 -14.43
C VAL A 10 -12.60 15.65 -14.50
N LEU A 11 -13.06 16.51 -15.42
CA LEU A 11 -12.55 17.87 -15.59
C LEU A 11 -13.35 18.89 -14.77
N ASP A 12 -14.66 18.70 -14.69
CA ASP A 12 -15.58 19.62 -14.02
C ASP A 12 -16.85 18.89 -13.58
N VAL A 13 -17.49 19.35 -12.50
CA VAL A 13 -18.77 18.83 -12.01
C VAL A 13 -19.64 20.00 -11.57
N ASP A 14 -20.81 20.13 -12.18
CA ASP A 14 -21.84 21.09 -11.85
C ASP A 14 -23.15 20.39 -11.48
N PRO A 15 -23.40 20.16 -10.18
CA PRO A 15 -24.65 19.56 -9.72
C PRO A 15 -25.89 20.38 -10.06
N THR A 16 -25.78 21.69 -10.31
CA THR A 16 -26.94 22.56 -10.56
C THR A 16 -27.47 22.41 -11.98
N GLU A 17 -26.54 22.32 -12.93
CA GLU A 17 -26.84 21.99 -14.32
C GLU A 17 -26.99 20.48 -14.55
N ARG A 18 -26.78 19.67 -13.49
CA ARG A 18 -26.65 18.21 -13.55
C ARG A 18 -25.61 17.78 -14.59
N ARG A 19 -24.55 18.57 -14.76
CA ARG A 19 -23.53 18.37 -15.79
C ARG A 19 -22.21 17.92 -15.17
N ALA A 20 -21.55 16.94 -15.79
CA ALA A 20 -20.14 16.65 -15.55
C ALA A 20 -19.39 16.73 -16.87
N ARG A 21 -18.16 17.25 -16.82
CA ARG A 21 -17.24 17.23 -17.94
C ARG A 21 -16.21 16.14 -17.72
N PHE A 22 -16.13 15.21 -18.66
CA PHE A 22 -15.14 14.14 -18.66
C PHE A 22 -14.14 14.35 -19.79
N ARG A 23 -12.91 13.92 -19.56
CA ARG A 23 -11.97 13.58 -20.62
C ARG A 23 -11.87 12.08 -20.69
N VAL A 24 -12.02 11.53 -21.88
CA VAL A 24 -11.89 10.10 -22.16
C VAL A 24 -10.68 9.89 -23.05
N PHE A 25 -9.80 8.96 -22.66
CA PHE A 25 -8.60 8.54 -23.38
C PHE A 25 -8.82 7.13 -23.91
N ALA A 26 -8.51 6.85 -25.18
CA ALA A 26 -8.32 5.47 -25.62
C ALA A 26 -6.95 4.99 -25.15
N VAL A 27 -6.91 3.90 -24.39
CA VAL A 27 -5.67 3.38 -23.76
C VAL A 27 -5.35 1.94 -24.20
N TYR A 28 -6.22 1.37 -25.03
CA TYR A 28 -6.05 0.10 -25.70
C TYR A 28 -6.41 0.25 -27.18
N TYR A 29 -5.54 -0.23 -28.05
CA TYR A 29 -5.68 -0.17 -29.50
C TYR A 29 -5.45 -1.59 -30.05
N ASP A 30 -6.46 -2.16 -30.69
CA ASP A 30 -6.41 -3.47 -31.31
C ASP A 30 -6.64 -3.37 -32.82
N GLU A 31 -5.74 -3.96 -33.61
CA GLU A 31 -5.79 -3.89 -35.08
C GLU A 31 -7.04 -4.57 -35.68
N SER A 32 -7.77 -5.38 -34.91
CA SER A 32 -9.02 -6.01 -35.33
C SER A 32 -10.26 -5.11 -35.19
N TRP A 33 -10.12 -3.93 -34.59
CA TRP A 33 -11.22 -2.97 -34.37
C TRP A 33 -11.24 -1.89 -35.46
N ASP A 34 -12.42 -1.41 -35.83
CA ASP A 34 -12.56 -0.22 -36.70
C ASP A 34 -12.27 1.05 -35.89
N LEU A 35 -10.99 1.36 -35.70
CA LEU A 35 -10.49 2.39 -34.79
C LEU A 35 -10.37 3.80 -35.40
N VAL A 36 -11.07 4.10 -36.49
CA VAL A 36 -10.97 5.43 -37.14
C VAL A 36 -11.28 6.55 -36.15
N ASP A 37 -12.27 6.38 -35.28
CA ASP A 37 -12.45 7.21 -34.09
C ASP A 37 -12.72 6.30 -32.87
N PRO A 38 -11.71 6.03 -32.03
CA PRO A 38 -11.83 5.03 -30.97
C PRO A 38 -12.67 5.52 -29.79
N LEU A 39 -13.21 6.74 -29.83
CA LEU A 39 -13.84 7.38 -28.68
C LEU A 39 -15.34 7.04 -28.57
N PRO A 40 -15.91 7.06 -27.35
CA PRO A 40 -17.30 6.69 -27.14
C PRO A 40 -18.28 7.56 -27.92
N ALA A 41 -19.25 6.92 -28.57
CA ALA A 41 -20.28 7.55 -29.39
C ALA A 41 -21.71 7.36 -28.88
N ASP A 42 -21.89 6.70 -27.72
CA ASP A 42 -23.20 6.37 -27.17
C ASP A 42 -23.32 6.70 -25.67
N ALA A 43 -24.54 6.99 -25.21
CA ALA A 43 -24.81 7.37 -23.82
C ALA A 43 -24.55 6.25 -22.81
N SER A 44 -24.64 4.98 -23.24
CA SER A 44 -24.39 3.79 -22.40
C SER A 44 -23.02 3.84 -21.75
N PHE A 45 -22.00 4.30 -22.47
CA PHE A 45 -20.66 4.47 -21.93
C PHE A 45 -20.66 5.42 -20.73
N PHE A 46 -21.32 6.57 -20.84
CA PHE A 46 -21.35 7.55 -19.75
C PHE A 46 -22.18 7.09 -18.56
N PHE A 47 -23.25 6.33 -18.79
CA PHE A 47 -23.95 5.64 -17.71
C PHE A 47 -23.00 4.70 -16.95
N ARG A 48 -22.23 3.87 -17.67
CA ARG A 48 -21.26 2.95 -17.08
C ARG A 48 -20.18 3.70 -16.28
N VAL A 49 -19.67 4.82 -16.81
CA VAL A 49 -18.74 5.71 -16.11
C VAL A 49 -19.32 6.24 -14.80
N LEU A 50 -20.58 6.70 -14.79
CA LEU A 50 -21.25 7.15 -13.58
C LEU A 50 -21.44 6.01 -12.57
N TRP A 51 -21.78 4.81 -13.04
CA TRP A 51 -21.93 3.63 -12.20
C TRP A 51 -20.59 3.21 -11.59
N GLU A 52 -19.51 3.15 -12.38
CA GLU A 52 -18.15 2.86 -11.91
C GLU A 52 -17.69 3.85 -10.83
N ALA A 53 -17.95 5.15 -11.02
CA ALA A 53 -17.67 6.16 -10.02
C ALA A 53 -18.45 5.91 -8.72
N ALA A 54 -19.75 5.58 -8.82
CA ALA A 54 -20.58 5.21 -7.68
C ALA A 54 -20.17 3.89 -7.02
N ALA A 55 -19.52 3.00 -7.76
CA ALA A 55 -18.93 1.74 -7.29
C ALA A 55 -17.53 1.94 -6.69
N GLY A 56 -17.02 3.17 -6.63
CA GLY A 56 -15.76 3.52 -5.99
C GLY A 56 -14.52 3.41 -6.89
N ARG A 57 -14.70 3.21 -8.21
CA ARG A 57 -13.57 3.05 -9.15
C ARG A 57 -12.73 4.32 -9.30
N GLY A 58 -13.35 5.49 -9.18
CA GLY A 58 -12.69 6.80 -9.17
C GLY A 58 -12.18 7.27 -7.79
N GLY A 59 -12.30 6.42 -6.76
CA GLY A 59 -11.98 6.73 -5.37
C GLY A 59 -13.11 6.29 -4.41
N PRO A 60 -12.83 6.13 -3.10
CA PRO A 60 -13.74 5.45 -2.18
C PRO A 60 -14.85 6.38 -1.68
N ARG A 61 -15.71 6.85 -2.58
CA ARG A 61 -16.93 7.60 -2.29
C ARG A 61 -18.11 6.95 -3.03
N PHE A 62 -18.83 6.07 -2.35
CA PHE A 62 -19.90 5.31 -2.99
C PHE A 62 -21.14 6.17 -3.23
N GLY A 63 -21.77 5.96 -4.38
CA GLY A 63 -22.98 6.69 -4.80
C GLY A 63 -24.25 5.86 -4.73
N PRO A 64 -25.43 6.50 -4.74
CA PRO A 64 -26.72 5.81 -4.75
C PRO A 64 -26.96 5.00 -6.04
N LEU A 65 -26.27 5.31 -7.14
CA LEU A 65 -26.42 4.58 -8.40
C LEU A 65 -26.03 3.09 -8.26
N ARG A 66 -24.98 2.79 -7.49
CA ARG A 66 -24.56 1.42 -7.14
C ARG A 66 -25.59 0.71 -6.24
N ASP A 67 -26.43 1.46 -5.54
CA ASP A 67 -27.48 0.88 -4.68
C ASP A 67 -28.70 0.45 -5.51
N LEU A 68 -28.92 1.11 -6.66
CA LEU A 68 -30.08 0.95 -7.54
C LEU A 68 -29.83 0.04 -8.74
N VAL A 69 -28.59 -0.15 -9.16
CA VAL A 69 -28.24 -1.02 -10.29
C VAL A 69 -27.24 -2.06 -9.80
N ALA A 70 -27.66 -3.33 -9.82
CA ALA A 70 -26.82 -4.46 -9.43
C ALA A 70 -25.67 -4.66 -10.43
N LEU A 71 -24.62 -5.40 -10.05
CA LEU A 71 -23.52 -5.66 -10.97
C LEU A 71 -24.00 -6.46 -12.19
N ASP A 72 -24.93 -7.40 -12.00
CA ASP A 72 -25.49 -8.20 -13.11
C ASP A 72 -26.20 -7.33 -14.14
N ASP A 73 -27.07 -6.41 -13.70
CA ASP A 73 -27.75 -5.45 -14.57
C ASP A 73 -26.74 -4.54 -15.30
N PHE A 74 -25.65 -4.16 -14.62
CA PHE A 74 -24.57 -3.40 -15.23
C PHE A 74 -23.82 -4.21 -16.29
N LEU A 75 -23.65 -5.53 -16.10
CA LEU A 75 -22.97 -6.41 -17.05
C LEU A 75 -23.85 -6.84 -18.24
N ASP A 76 -25.17 -6.81 -18.10
CA ASP A 76 -26.13 -7.10 -19.18
C ASP A 76 -26.27 -5.91 -20.15
N GLU A 77 -25.71 -6.05 -21.36
CA GLU A 77 -25.80 -5.03 -22.41
C GLU A 77 -27.24 -4.68 -22.80
N SER A 78 -28.14 -5.66 -22.87
CA SER A 78 -29.54 -5.43 -23.24
C SER A 78 -30.26 -4.63 -22.16
N TRP A 79 -29.92 -4.87 -20.89
CA TRP A 79 -30.40 -4.06 -19.79
C TRP A 79 -29.86 -2.63 -19.91
N VAL A 80 -28.55 -2.47 -20.07
CA VAL A 80 -27.90 -1.16 -20.19
C VAL A 80 -28.49 -0.34 -21.32
N ASP A 81 -28.68 -0.95 -22.49
CA ASP A 81 -29.22 -0.28 -23.68
C ASP A 81 -30.63 0.25 -23.42
N ARG A 82 -31.48 -0.56 -22.78
CA ARG A 82 -32.85 -0.17 -22.43
C ARG A 82 -32.93 0.86 -21.30
N HIS A 83 -31.94 0.93 -20.40
CA HIS A 83 -32.05 1.65 -19.12
C HIS A 83 -31.18 2.90 -19.00
N THR A 84 -30.21 3.10 -19.89
CA THR A 84 -29.26 4.23 -19.87
C THR A 84 -29.95 5.60 -19.76
N HIS A 85 -31.05 5.79 -20.49
CA HIS A 85 -31.82 7.04 -20.52
C HIS A 85 -32.33 7.48 -19.13
N ARG A 86 -32.39 6.57 -18.15
CA ARG A 86 -32.80 6.85 -16.77
C ARG A 86 -31.74 7.64 -16.00
N PHE A 87 -30.48 7.57 -16.43
CA PHE A 87 -29.33 8.11 -15.71
C PHE A 87 -28.62 9.20 -16.49
N VAL A 88 -28.56 9.07 -17.82
CA VAL A 88 -27.97 10.05 -18.73
C VAL A 88 -29.07 10.69 -19.58
N GLU A 89 -29.25 12.00 -19.42
CA GLU A 89 -30.21 12.80 -20.21
C GLU A 89 -29.69 13.00 -21.63
N ARG A 90 -28.41 13.40 -21.76
CA ARG A 90 -27.70 13.62 -23.02
C ARG A 90 -26.20 13.76 -22.77
N PHE A 91 -25.40 13.68 -23.83
CA PHE A 91 -23.99 14.07 -23.80
C PHE A 91 -23.59 14.82 -25.08
N THR A 92 -22.46 15.52 -25.03
CA THR A 92 -21.91 16.24 -26.18
C THR A 92 -20.40 16.20 -26.12
N ARG A 93 -19.76 15.78 -27.21
CA ARG A 93 -18.31 15.87 -27.37
C ARG A 93 -17.93 17.31 -27.73
N VAL A 94 -17.21 17.97 -26.84
CA VAL A 94 -16.86 19.40 -26.94
C VAL A 94 -15.43 19.63 -27.44
N ALA A 95 -14.55 18.63 -27.35
CA ALA A 95 -13.21 18.69 -27.94
C ALA A 95 -12.70 17.28 -28.31
N SER A 96 -11.74 17.24 -29.22
CA SER A 96 -11.07 16.04 -29.72
C SER A 96 -9.59 16.30 -29.93
N ARG A 97 -8.73 15.33 -29.63
CA ARG A 97 -7.28 15.37 -29.88
C ARG A 97 -6.82 14.00 -30.36
N ASN A 98 -5.88 13.98 -31.31
CA ASN A 98 -5.28 12.77 -31.88
C ASN A 98 -6.33 11.77 -32.43
N THR A 99 -7.39 12.30 -33.06
CA THR A 99 -8.48 11.53 -33.68
C THR A 99 -9.12 12.39 -34.78
N PRO A 100 -9.50 11.84 -35.95
CA PRO A 100 -9.45 10.41 -36.31
C PRO A 100 -8.02 9.87 -36.43
N LEU A 101 -7.85 8.56 -36.18
CA LEU A 101 -6.55 7.89 -36.25
C LEU A 101 -6.15 7.58 -37.70
N THR A 102 -4.86 7.71 -37.99
CA THR A 102 -4.27 7.24 -39.25
C THR A 102 -3.68 5.83 -39.12
N ALA A 103 -3.39 5.17 -40.23
CA ALA A 103 -2.71 3.87 -40.21
C ALA A 103 -1.32 3.94 -39.54
N ASP A 104 -0.60 5.05 -39.72
CA ASP A 104 0.69 5.29 -39.07
C ASP A 104 0.54 5.47 -37.55
N ASP A 105 -0.55 6.10 -37.09
CA ASP A 105 -0.84 6.24 -35.66
C ASP A 105 -1.11 4.89 -35.00
N LEU A 106 -1.85 3.99 -35.67
CA LEU A 106 -2.11 2.65 -35.17
C LEU A 106 -0.82 1.83 -34.98
N GLY A 107 0.12 1.92 -35.92
CA GLY A 107 1.44 1.27 -35.78
C GLY A 107 2.27 1.80 -34.61
N ARG A 108 2.12 3.09 -34.25
CA ARG A 108 2.78 3.70 -33.09
C ARG A 108 2.10 3.38 -31.76
N LEU A 109 0.76 3.27 -31.78
CA LEU A 109 -0.09 3.12 -30.60
C LEU A 109 -0.46 1.65 -30.28
N ALA A 110 -0.02 0.68 -31.08
CA ALA A 110 -0.27 -0.77 -30.93
C ALA A 110 0.39 -1.40 -29.68
N THR A 111 0.22 -0.79 -28.50
CA THR A 111 0.66 -1.28 -27.20
C THR A 111 -0.34 -0.89 -26.11
N PHE A 112 -0.32 -1.58 -24.97
CA PHE A 112 -1.18 -1.29 -23.82
C PHE A 112 -0.60 -0.16 -22.95
N HIS A 113 -1.41 0.88 -22.67
CA HIS A 113 -1.00 2.01 -21.84
C HIS A 113 -1.55 1.88 -20.40
N SER A 114 -0.70 1.44 -19.47
CA SER A 114 -1.09 1.31 -18.05
C SER A 114 -1.13 2.67 -17.33
N ALA A 115 -2.17 2.89 -16.51
CA ALA A 115 -2.24 4.07 -15.63
C ALA A 115 -1.27 3.95 -14.44
N ARG A 116 -0.62 5.06 -14.07
CA ARG A 116 0.12 5.22 -12.80
C ARG A 116 -0.21 6.59 -12.20
N ALA A 117 -0.62 6.60 -10.93
CA ALA A 117 -0.94 7.83 -10.18
C ALA A 117 -1.94 8.78 -10.89
N GLY A 118 -2.93 8.23 -11.60
CA GLY A 118 -3.96 9.03 -12.30
C GLY A 118 -3.56 9.57 -13.67
N HIS A 119 -2.38 9.18 -14.18
CA HIS A 119 -1.88 9.53 -15.50
C HIS A 119 -1.56 8.28 -16.33
N TRP A 120 -1.64 8.41 -17.65
CA TRP A 120 -1.23 7.38 -18.59
C TRP A 120 0.14 7.71 -19.20
N GLN A 121 0.90 6.67 -19.58
CA GLN A 121 2.15 6.89 -20.30
C GLN A 121 1.89 7.55 -21.65
N ASP A 122 2.63 8.63 -21.94
CA ASP A 122 2.51 9.43 -23.17
C ASP A 122 1.09 9.97 -23.42
N GLU A 123 0.40 10.36 -22.34
CA GLU A 123 -1.01 10.77 -22.31
C GLU A 123 -1.40 11.81 -23.38
N ASP A 124 -0.54 12.79 -23.64
CA ASP A 124 -0.77 13.83 -24.66
C ASP A 124 -0.82 13.28 -26.09
N GLY A 125 -0.21 12.11 -26.33
CA GLY A 125 -0.17 11.42 -27.62
C GLY A 125 -1.35 10.47 -27.86
N LEU A 126 -2.19 10.21 -26.84
CA LEU A 126 -3.33 9.30 -26.94
C LEU A 126 -4.52 9.97 -27.63
N ALA A 127 -5.34 9.17 -28.33
CA ALA A 127 -6.65 9.62 -28.80
C ALA A 127 -7.53 9.96 -27.61
N GLN A 128 -8.06 11.19 -27.58
CA GLN A 128 -8.82 11.67 -26.43
C GLN A 128 -9.90 12.68 -26.81
N GLY A 129 -11.00 12.67 -26.05
CA GLY A 129 -12.13 13.60 -26.23
C GLY A 129 -12.60 14.18 -24.90
N ASP A 130 -13.03 15.44 -24.94
CA ASP A 130 -13.69 16.09 -23.81
C ASP A 130 -15.21 16.03 -24.05
N PHE A 131 -15.98 15.58 -23.07
CA PHE A 131 -17.41 15.34 -23.15
C PHE A 131 -18.14 16.04 -22.00
N ASP A 132 -19.16 16.83 -22.34
CA ASP A 132 -20.16 17.25 -21.37
C ASP A 132 -21.28 16.21 -21.30
N VAL A 133 -21.60 15.75 -20.10
CA VAL A 133 -22.62 14.74 -19.84
C VAL A 133 -23.62 15.32 -18.86
N TRP A 134 -24.90 15.28 -19.23
CA TRP A 134 -26.00 15.73 -18.38
C TRP A 134 -26.69 14.51 -17.78
N ALA A 135 -26.67 14.42 -16.46
CA ALA A 135 -27.37 13.41 -15.70
C ALA A 135 -28.84 13.81 -15.51
N THR A 136 -29.71 12.81 -15.42
CA THR A 136 -31.14 13.02 -15.14
C THR A 136 -31.39 13.54 -13.72
N ASP A 137 -30.51 13.21 -12.78
CA ASP A 137 -30.56 13.60 -11.38
C ASP A 137 -29.15 13.99 -10.88
N PRO A 138 -29.01 15.09 -10.12
CA PRO A 138 -27.71 15.51 -9.59
C PRO A 138 -27.06 14.47 -8.66
N ARG A 139 -27.84 13.56 -8.05
CA ARG A 139 -27.33 12.49 -7.18
C ARG A 139 -26.42 11.51 -7.91
N TRP A 140 -26.55 11.36 -9.23
CA TRP A 140 -25.65 10.52 -10.03
C TRP A 140 -24.24 11.09 -10.13
N LEU A 141 -24.08 12.40 -9.93
CA LEU A 141 -22.79 13.08 -9.94
C LEU A 141 -22.14 13.16 -8.56
N ALA A 142 -22.85 12.76 -7.49
CA ALA A 142 -22.37 12.88 -6.10
C ALA A 142 -21.00 12.21 -5.81
N PRO A 143 -20.62 11.09 -6.47
CA PRO A 143 -19.30 10.48 -6.33
C PRO A 143 -18.16 11.26 -7.00
N LEU A 144 -18.48 12.08 -8.01
CA LEU A 144 -17.50 12.68 -8.91
C LEU A 144 -16.79 13.89 -8.29
N ARG A 145 -15.50 14.03 -8.55
CA ARG A 145 -14.69 15.21 -8.22
C ARG A 145 -13.81 15.59 -9.39
N PRO A 146 -13.66 16.88 -9.70
CA PRO A 146 -12.62 17.34 -10.62
C PRO A 146 -11.25 16.75 -10.24
N GLY A 147 -10.48 16.33 -11.24
CA GLY A 147 -9.17 15.71 -11.09
C GLY A 147 -9.18 14.22 -10.68
N GLN A 148 -10.35 13.58 -10.49
CA GLN A 148 -10.41 12.12 -10.41
C GLN A 148 -10.05 11.49 -11.75
N SER A 149 -9.33 10.37 -11.74
CA SER A 149 -9.01 9.59 -12.94
C SER A 149 -8.97 8.10 -12.63
N TRP A 150 -9.47 7.28 -13.54
CA TRP A 150 -9.49 5.82 -13.36
C TRP A 150 -9.65 5.05 -14.67
N GLY A 151 -9.50 3.74 -14.51
CA GLY A 151 -10.29 2.73 -15.21
C GLY A 151 -9.90 2.55 -16.64
N SER A 152 -10.76 2.19 -17.57
CA SER A 152 -12.13 1.73 -17.55
C SER A 152 -12.21 0.57 -18.53
N THR A 153 -12.89 -0.50 -18.15
CA THR A 153 -13.10 -1.69 -18.99
C THR A 153 -14.45 -1.64 -19.71
N SER A 154 -15.19 -0.56 -19.47
CA SER A 154 -16.51 -0.32 -20.05
C SER A 154 -16.37 0.18 -21.49
N TYR A 155 -17.36 -0.12 -22.31
CA TYR A 155 -17.44 0.32 -23.71
C TYR A 155 -18.86 0.80 -24.03
N ALA A 156 -18.98 1.50 -25.16
CA ALA A 156 -20.25 1.96 -25.68
C ALA A 156 -21.01 0.80 -26.34
N THR A 157 -22.30 0.68 -26.06
CA THR A 157 -23.24 -0.25 -26.69
C THR A 157 -24.25 0.55 -27.53
N THR A 158 -25.55 0.23 -27.49
CA THR A 158 -26.57 0.86 -28.32
C THR A 158 -27.76 1.33 -27.50
N ALA A 159 -27.57 2.38 -26.69
CA ALA A 159 -28.63 2.89 -25.82
C ALA A 159 -29.86 3.36 -26.62
N GLU A 160 -31.04 2.87 -26.23
CA GLU A 160 -32.30 3.26 -26.83
C GLU A 160 -32.68 4.70 -26.42
N HIS A 161 -33.05 5.54 -27.39
CA HIS A 161 -33.60 6.86 -27.17
C HIS A 161 -34.79 7.16 -28.11
N PRO A 162 -35.91 7.75 -27.63
CA PRO A 162 -36.21 8.17 -26.25
C PRO A 162 -36.86 7.05 -25.40
N ALA A 163 -36.97 7.28 -24.08
CA ALA A 163 -37.49 6.32 -23.11
C ALA A 163 -38.85 5.70 -23.48
N PRO A 164 -39.07 4.39 -23.31
CA PRO A 164 -40.41 3.85 -23.24
C PRO A 164 -41.14 4.38 -21.98
N ALA A 165 -42.39 4.80 -22.13
CA ALA A 165 -43.22 5.25 -21.01
C ALA A 165 -43.46 4.12 -20.00
N GLY A 166 -43.54 4.44 -18.71
CA GLY A 166 -44.03 3.50 -17.68
C GLY A 166 -43.00 2.65 -16.93
N TRP A 167 -41.69 2.87 -17.09
CA TRP A 167 -40.66 2.06 -16.39
C TRP A 167 -40.76 2.06 -14.85
N ARG A 168 -41.31 3.13 -14.23
CA ARG A 168 -41.57 3.14 -12.78
C ARG A 168 -42.63 2.11 -12.39
N ALA A 169 -43.60 1.85 -13.27
CA ALA A 169 -44.62 0.82 -13.08
C ALA A 169 -44.03 -0.58 -13.22
N GLU A 170 -43.05 -0.78 -14.12
CA GLU A 170 -42.33 -2.06 -14.27
C GLU A 170 -41.73 -2.55 -12.94
N TYR A 171 -41.05 -1.68 -12.17
CA TYR A 171 -40.54 -2.06 -10.85
C TYR A 171 -41.64 -2.29 -9.81
N ALA A 172 -42.78 -1.61 -9.92
CA ALA A 172 -43.92 -1.88 -9.04
C ALA A 172 -44.53 -3.26 -9.33
N ASP A 173 -44.65 -3.62 -10.60
CA ASP A 173 -45.17 -4.91 -11.05
C ASP A 173 -44.23 -6.05 -10.66
N LEU A 174 -42.91 -5.89 -10.91
CA LEU A 174 -41.90 -6.86 -10.48
C LEU A 174 -41.80 -6.98 -8.96
N ALA A 175 -41.93 -5.87 -8.22
CA ALA A 175 -42.00 -5.89 -6.76
C ALA A 175 -43.22 -6.67 -6.24
N ALA A 176 -44.36 -6.61 -6.95
CA ALA A 176 -45.55 -7.40 -6.63
C ALA A 176 -45.37 -8.91 -6.91
N LEU A 177 -44.35 -9.27 -7.67
CA LEU A 177 -43.92 -10.65 -7.92
C LEU A 177 -42.79 -11.11 -6.96
N ASP A 178 -42.64 -10.43 -5.82
CA ASP A 178 -41.64 -10.71 -4.79
C ASP A 178 -40.17 -10.59 -5.26
N ASP A 179 -39.89 -9.85 -6.35
CA ASP A 179 -38.51 -9.56 -6.74
C ASP A 179 -37.85 -8.60 -5.74
N ALA A 180 -36.80 -9.08 -5.07
CA ALA A 180 -36.14 -8.36 -3.99
C ALA A 180 -35.51 -7.04 -4.44
N HIS A 181 -34.93 -7.00 -5.64
CA HIS A 181 -34.25 -5.81 -6.16
C HIS A 181 -35.28 -4.78 -6.64
N ALA A 182 -36.28 -5.22 -7.39
CA ALA A 182 -37.37 -4.36 -7.85
C ALA A 182 -38.14 -3.76 -6.67
N ALA A 183 -38.43 -4.53 -5.61
CA ALA A 183 -39.05 -4.02 -4.40
C ALA A 183 -38.20 -2.93 -3.72
N PHE A 184 -36.87 -3.09 -3.73
CA PHE A 184 -35.96 -2.07 -3.20
C PHE A 184 -36.02 -0.79 -4.04
N VAL A 185 -35.88 -0.90 -5.37
CA VAL A 185 -35.91 0.25 -6.29
C VAL A 185 -37.27 0.95 -6.23
N HIS A 186 -38.37 0.21 -6.18
CA HIS A 186 -39.72 0.75 -6.01
C HIS A 186 -39.86 1.53 -4.70
N GLY A 187 -39.38 0.97 -3.58
CA GLY A 187 -39.37 1.66 -2.29
C GLY A 187 -38.55 2.95 -2.30
N TRP A 188 -37.41 2.96 -2.98
CA TRP A 188 -36.58 4.16 -3.14
C TRP A 188 -37.31 5.25 -3.94
N LEU A 189 -37.99 4.88 -5.04
CA LEU A 189 -38.78 5.82 -5.85
C LEU A 189 -39.94 6.42 -5.05
N LEU A 190 -40.63 5.60 -4.25
CA LEU A 190 -41.71 6.07 -3.38
C LEU A 190 -41.21 7.05 -2.31
N LEU A 191 -40.01 6.82 -1.75
CA LEU A 191 -39.38 7.79 -0.83
C LEU A 191 -39.05 9.12 -1.51
N ASP A 192 -38.66 9.08 -2.78
CA ASP A 192 -38.36 10.27 -3.58
C ASP A 192 -39.63 11.08 -3.86
N GLU A 193 -40.75 10.39 -4.09
CA GLU A 193 -42.10 10.96 -4.24
C GLU A 193 -42.71 11.45 -2.91
N GLY A 194 -42.09 11.11 -1.77
CA GLY A 194 -42.55 11.50 -0.43
C GLY A 194 -43.52 10.52 0.23
N ASP A 195 -43.85 9.38 -0.41
CA ASP A 195 -44.70 8.35 0.18
C ASP A 195 -43.89 7.37 1.05
N ALA A 196 -43.50 7.84 2.24
CA ALA A 196 -42.71 7.06 3.17
C ALA A 196 -43.43 5.78 3.68
N ARG A 197 -44.77 5.77 3.66
CA ARG A 197 -45.55 4.61 4.11
C ARG A 197 -45.45 3.46 3.12
N ARG A 198 -45.75 3.71 1.84
CA ARG A 198 -45.62 2.68 0.80
C ARG A 198 -44.16 2.27 0.60
N ALA A 199 -43.23 3.20 0.78
CA ALA A 199 -41.81 2.86 0.74
C ALA A 199 -41.42 1.86 1.84
N ALA A 200 -41.91 2.05 3.07
CA ALA A 200 -41.66 1.11 4.16
C ALA A 200 -42.22 -0.30 3.87
N GLU A 201 -43.37 -0.38 3.21
CA GLU A 201 -43.95 -1.65 2.74
C GLU A 201 -43.03 -2.31 1.70
N ALA A 202 -42.60 -1.56 0.69
CA ALA A 202 -41.70 -2.05 -0.37
C ALA A 202 -40.33 -2.49 0.17
N PHE A 203 -39.70 -1.73 1.07
CA PHE A 203 -38.44 -2.13 1.71
C PHE A 203 -38.60 -3.35 2.63
N THR A 204 -39.78 -3.53 3.24
CA THR A 204 -40.07 -4.73 4.02
C THR A 204 -40.11 -5.96 3.13
N THR A 205 -40.72 -5.87 1.94
CA THR A 205 -40.69 -6.93 0.93
C THR A 205 -39.27 -7.20 0.48
N ALA A 206 -38.52 -6.16 0.12
CA ALA A 206 -37.12 -6.27 -0.31
C ALA A 206 -36.20 -6.93 0.73
N ALA A 207 -36.42 -6.65 2.02
CA ALA A 207 -35.63 -7.23 3.11
C ALA A 207 -35.99 -8.68 3.45
N ARG A 208 -37.12 -9.20 2.96
CA ARG A 208 -37.61 -10.57 3.20
C ARG A 208 -37.36 -11.51 2.02
N ALA A 209 -37.41 -10.98 0.79
CA ALA A 209 -37.19 -11.75 -0.42
C ALA A 209 -35.73 -12.24 -0.50
N ARG A 210 -35.53 -13.40 -1.14
CA ARG A 210 -34.18 -13.86 -1.51
C ARG A 210 -33.72 -13.05 -2.71
N HIS A 211 -32.47 -12.61 -2.70
CA HIS A 211 -31.91 -11.90 -3.82
C HIS A 211 -31.48 -12.94 -4.88
N ASN A 212 -32.02 -12.82 -6.10
CA ASN A 212 -31.74 -13.76 -7.19
C ASN A 212 -30.52 -13.35 -8.05
N GLY A 213 -29.74 -12.34 -7.64
CA GLY A 213 -28.53 -11.88 -8.36
C GLY A 213 -27.29 -12.74 -8.06
N ASP A 214 -26.40 -12.85 -9.04
CA ASP A 214 -25.12 -13.60 -9.00
C ASP A 214 -24.05 -12.91 -8.12
N ASP A 215 -24.31 -11.68 -7.63
CA ASP A 215 -23.53 -10.99 -6.60
C ASP A 215 -23.51 -11.71 -5.22
N GLY A 216 -24.27 -12.81 -5.05
CA GLY A 216 -24.03 -13.87 -4.04
C GLY A 216 -24.16 -13.53 -2.55
N ASP A 217 -24.41 -12.28 -2.14
CA ASP A 217 -24.58 -11.89 -0.73
C ASP A 217 -25.97 -11.32 -0.41
N ASP A 218 -26.93 -12.22 -0.18
CA ASP A 218 -28.26 -11.92 0.40
C ASP A 218 -28.17 -11.01 1.64
N GLY A 219 -27.07 -11.10 2.40
CA GLY A 219 -26.81 -10.26 3.57
C GLY A 219 -26.68 -8.78 3.22
N ALA A 220 -25.93 -8.43 2.17
CA ALA A 220 -25.73 -7.04 1.77
C ALA A 220 -27.03 -6.38 1.30
N HIS A 221 -27.81 -7.07 0.47
CA HIS A 221 -29.11 -6.56 0.01
C HIS A 221 -30.11 -6.40 1.15
N ARG A 222 -30.12 -7.36 2.10
CA ARG A 222 -30.95 -7.27 3.30
C ARG A 222 -30.54 -6.13 4.22
N ALA A 223 -29.24 -5.93 4.46
CA ALA A 223 -28.73 -4.82 5.26
C ALA A 223 -29.09 -3.46 4.63
N LYS A 224 -28.94 -3.33 3.30
CA LYS A 224 -29.37 -2.17 2.51
C LYS A 224 -30.85 -1.88 2.69
N SER A 225 -31.71 -2.86 2.46
CA SER A 225 -33.16 -2.71 2.54
C SER A 225 -33.63 -2.36 3.95
N LEU A 226 -33.06 -2.99 4.99
CA LEU A 226 -33.39 -2.68 6.39
C LEU A 226 -32.92 -1.28 6.82
N ALA A 227 -31.78 -0.80 6.32
CA ALA A 227 -31.34 0.57 6.58
C ALA A 227 -32.32 1.59 6.00
N HIS A 228 -32.74 1.41 4.74
CA HIS A 228 -33.72 2.29 4.10
C HIS A 228 -35.14 2.16 4.69
N LEU A 229 -35.51 0.98 5.19
CA LEU A 229 -36.73 0.80 5.98
C LEU A 229 -36.69 1.66 7.26
N GLY A 230 -35.54 1.70 7.94
CA GLY A 230 -35.33 2.57 9.08
C GLY A 230 -35.48 4.05 8.72
N ASP A 231 -34.93 4.48 7.59
CA ASP A 231 -35.08 5.86 7.08
C ASP A 231 -36.55 6.19 6.81
N ALA A 232 -37.31 5.26 6.21
CA ALA A 232 -38.73 5.43 5.92
C ALA A 232 -39.56 5.58 7.22
N HIS A 233 -39.35 4.71 8.21
CA HIS A 233 -40.00 4.81 9.53
C HIS A 233 -39.61 6.10 10.25
N ALA A 234 -38.35 6.53 10.16
CA ALA A 234 -37.90 7.79 10.75
C ALA A 234 -38.62 9.01 10.14
N ARG A 235 -38.83 9.04 8.81
CA ARG A 235 -39.62 10.08 8.13
C ARG A 235 -41.09 10.10 8.54
N LEU A 236 -41.65 8.94 8.90
CA LEU A 236 -43.00 8.80 9.44
C LEU A 236 -43.10 9.19 10.92
N GLY A 237 -41.97 9.43 11.61
CA GLY A 237 -41.94 9.67 13.07
C GLY A 237 -42.08 8.40 13.91
N GLU A 238 -42.01 7.21 13.30
CA GLU A 238 -42.16 5.91 13.98
C GLU A 238 -40.83 5.46 14.61
N VAL A 239 -40.38 6.17 15.65
CA VAL A 239 -39.04 6.04 16.25
C VAL A 239 -38.67 4.60 16.63
N GLU A 240 -39.55 3.86 17.28
CA GLU A 240 -39.25 2.48 17.71
C GLU A 240 -39.15 1.49 16.54
N ARG A 241 -39.95 1.67 15.49
CA ARG A 241 -39.85 0.86 14.26
C ARG A 241 -38.58 1.18 13.49
N ALA A 242 -38.22 2.47 13.42
CA ALA A 242 -36.94 2.89 12.84
C ALA A 242 -35.76 2.27 13.59
N ARG A 243 -35.79 2.32 14.93
CA ARG A 243 -34.78 1.72 15.81
C ARG A 243 -34.65 0.21 15.56
N GLU A 244 -35.76 -0.52 15.51
CA GLU A 244 -35.75 -1.96 15.24
C GLU A 244 -35.15 -2.28 13.87
N ALA A 245 -35.58 -1.56 12.82
CA ALA A 245 -35.10 -1.75 11.46
C ALA A 245 -33.58 -1.53 11.35
N TYR A 246 -33.06 -0.45 11.93
CA TYR A 246 -31.62 -0.18 11.93
C TYR A 246 -30.82 -1.20 12.77
N GLN A 247 -31.33 -1.62 13.94
CA GLN A 247 -30.67 -2.65 14.75
C GLN A 247 -30.58 -3.98 13.99
N ARG A 248 -31.65 -4.34 13.28
CA ARG A 248 -31.67 -5.53 12.42
C ARG A 248 -30.68 -5.39 11.27
N ALA A 249 -30.58 -4.23 10.62
CA ALA A 249 -29.58 -3.99 9.58
C ALA A 249 -28.15 -4.18 10.11
N LEU A 250 -27.83 -3.62 11.28
CA LEU A 250 -26.51 -3.71 11.90
C LEU A 250 -26.09 -5.15 12.24
N ALA A 251 -27.07 -6.00 12.60
CA ALA A 251 -26.88 -7.40 12.96
C ALA A 251 -26.76 -8.35 11.75
N VAL A 252 -27.04 -7.89 10.52
CA VAL A 252 -26.87 -8.72 9.33
C VAL A 252 -25.38 -9.04 9.12
N ARG A 253 -25.08 -10.31 8.90
CA ARG A 253 -23.75 -10.75 8.48
C ARG A 253 -23.65 -10.59 6.96
N THR A 254 -22.62 -9.88 6.52
CA THR A 254 -22.33 -9.62 5.11
C THR A 254 -20.96 -10.20 4.77
N ALA A 255 -20.74 -10.56 3.51
CA ALA A 255 -19.42 -10.88 3.02
C ALA A 255 -18.54 -9.61 2.98
N GLU A 256 -17.22 -9.75 3.19
CA GLU A 256 -16.31 -8.59 3.22
C GLU A 256 -16.26 -7.85 1.87
N TRP A 257 -16.41 -8.57 0.76
CA TRP A 257 -16.32 -8.01 -0.59
C TRP A 257 -17.63 -7.38 -1.12
N SER A 258 -18.78 -7.65 -0.48
CA SER A 258 -20.10 -7.23 -0.99
C SER A 258 -20.44 -5.76 -0.75
N GLY A 259 -19.64 -5.06 0.07
CA GLY A 259 -19.91 -3.68 0.47
C GLY A 259 -21.13 -3.54 1.39
N GLY A 260 -21.60 -4.63 2.02
CA GLY A 260 -22.72 -4.59 2.96
C GLY A 260 -22.46 -3.75 4.22
N ASP A 261 -21.20 -3.64 4.64
CA ASP A 261 -20.80 -2.86 5.82
C ASP A 261 -21.15 -1.37 5.72
N ARG A 262 -21.14 -0.77 4.52
CA ARG A 262 -21.56 0.62 4.33
C ARG A 262 -23.03 0.84 4.71
N HIS A 263 -23.89 -0.15 4.49
CA HIS A 263 -25.30 -0.08 4.86
C HIS A 263 -25.49 -0.31 6.37
N ARG A 264 -24.68 -1.17 6.97
CA ARG A 264 -24.63 -1.35 8.43
C ARG A 264 -24.15 -0.07 9.13
N ALA A 265 -23.16 0.62 8.55
CA ALA A 265 -22.69 1.92 9.00
C ALA A 265 -23.77 3.01 8.86
N ARG A 266 -24.49 3.08 7.73
CA ARG A 266 -25.66 3.96 7.57
C ARG A 266 -26.75 3.69 8.61
N ALA A 267 -27.03 2.42 8.91
CA ALA A 267 -27.99 2.06 9.94
C ALA A 267 -27.54 2.50 11.35
N ALA A 268 -26.24 2.33 11.67
CA ALA A 268 -25.68 2.86 12.92
C ALA A 268 -25.77 4.39 13.00
N LEU A 269 -25.58 5.11 11.89
CA LEU A 269 -25.83 6.55 11.82
C LEU A 269 -27.30 6.92 12.05
N GLY A 270 -28.22 6.16 11.45
CA GLY A 270 -29.66 6.28 11.66
C GLY A 270 -30.03 6.10 13.14
N LEU A 271 -29.46 5.09 13.80
CA LEU A 271 -29.60 4.88 15.25
C LEU A 271 -29.02 6.02 16.09
N GLY A 272 -27.99 6.71 15.63
CA GLY A 272 -27.45 7.87 16.32
C GLY A 272 -28.33 9.12 16.18
N ALA A 273 -29.05 9.24 15.06
CA ALA A 273 -29.94 10.38 14.81
C ALA A 273 -31.24 10.35 15.65
N LEU A 274 -31.81 9.16 15.91
CA LEU A 274 -33.05 9.04 16.69
C LEU A 274 -32.92 9.61 18.13
N PRO A 275 -31.87 9.27 18.92
CA PRO A 275 -31.67 9.77 20.27
C PRO A 275 -31.14 11.21 20.31
N HIS A 276 -30.41 11.68 19.29
CA HIS A 276 -29.99 13.08 19.19
C HIS A 276 -31.21 14.02 19.10
N ALA A 277 -32.26 13.62 18.38
CA ALA A 277 -33.55 14.33 18.37
C ALA A 277 -34.27 14.31 19.73
N ALA A 278 -33.89 13.40 20.64
CA ALA A 278 -34.41 13.26 22.00
C ALA A 278 -33.45 13.80 23.09
N GLY A 279 -32.28 14.36 22.72
CA GLY A 279 -31.29 14.93 23.64
C GLY A 279 -30.32 13.93 24.31
N ASP A 280 -30.28 12.66 23.89
CA ASP A 280 -29.36 11.64 24.43
C ASP A 280 -28.04 11.59 23.64
N GLU A 281 -27.12 12.48 24.01
CA GLU A 281 -25.78 12.60 23.42
C GLU A 281 -24.85 11.41 23.72
N ALA A 282 -25.15 10.60 24.74
CA ALA A 282 -24.36 9.41 25.05
C ALA A 282 -24.69 8.29 24.05
N ALA A 283 -25.98 8.06 23.78
CA ALA A 283 -26.44 7.11 22.79
C ALA A 283 -26.00 7.49 21.36
N ALA A 284 -26.06 8.79 21.02
CA ALA A 284 -25.59 9.29 19.72
C ALA A 284 -24.10 9.01 19.50
N ARG A 285 -23.24 9.29 20.48
CA ARG A 285 -21.80 8.99 20.42
C ARG A 285 -21.52 7.50 20.33
N ALA A 286 -22.24 6.67 21.09
CA ALA A 286 -22.08 5.21 21.02
C ALA A 286 -22.44 4.66 19.62
N ALA A 287 -23.47 5.22 18.97
CA ALA A 287 -23.86 4.84 17.63
C ALA A 287 -22.81 5.25 16.58
N LEU A 288 -22.24 6.46 16.70
CA LEU A 288 -21.16 6.94 15.83
C LEU A 288 -19.89 6.10 15.95
N ALA A 289 -19.52 5.71 17.17
CA ALA A 289 -18.38 4.81 17.42
C ALA A 289 -18.57 3.43 16.78
N ARG A 290 -19.82 2.94 16.67
CA ARG A 290 -20.14 1.69 15.95
C ARG A 290 -20.15 1.85 14.44
N ALA A 291 -20.59 3.01 13.92
CA ALA A 291 -20.67 3.28 12.50
C ALA A 291 -19.30 3.37 11.83
N ARG A 292 -18.31 3.93 12.54
CA ARG A 292 -16.98 4.24 12.01
C ARG A 292 -16.23 3.05 11.40
N PRO A 293 -15.96 1.94 12.13
CA PRO A 293 -15.22 0.81 11.54
C PRO A 293 -15.98 0.17 10.36
N LEU A 294 -17.32 0.26 10.36
CA LEU A 294 -18.17 -0.26 9.29
C LEU A 294 -18.19 0.64 8.05
N ALA A 295 -17.85 1.93 8.19
CA ALA A 295 -17.75 2.83 7.04
C ALA A 295 -16.58 2.45 6.12
N GLY A 296 -15.59 1.74 6.66
CA GLY A 296 -14.40 1.31 5.92
C GLY A 296 -13.73 2.50 5.24
N GLY A 297 -13.58 2.43 3.91
CA GLY A 297 -13.02 3.51 3.10
C GLY A 297 -14.02 4.57 2.62
N ASP A 298 -15.34 4.44 2.86
CA ASP A 298 -16.35 5.36 2.31
C ASP A 298 -16.20 6.76 2.89
N ARG A 299 -15.60 7.67 2.12
CA ARG A 299 -15.33 9.05 2.53
C ARG A 299 -16.59 9.85 2.79
N GLY A 300 -17.65 9.64 2.00
CA GLY A 300 -18.91 10.36 2.21
C GLY A 300 -19.51 9.99 3.56
N LEU A 301 -19.40 8.71 3.92
CA LEU A 301 -19.91 8.21 5.19
C LEU A 301 -19.02 8.60 6.38
N LEU A 302 -17.70 8.56 6.24
CA LEU A 302 -16.76 9.02 7.27
C LEU A 302 -16.93 10.53 7.55
N ALA A 303 -17.09 11.35 6.51
CA ALA A 303 -17.35 12.78 6.65
C ALA A 303 -18.68 13.04 7.39
N GLU A 304 -19.73 12.26 7.08
CA GLU A 304 -21.01 12.31 7.80
C GLU A 304 -20.85 11.95 9.27
N ILE A 305 -20.12 10.86 9.58
CA ILE A 305 -19.85 10.39 10.95
C ILE A 305 -19.10 11.46 11.73
N ARG A 306 -17.99 11.98 11.20
CA ARG A 306 -17.19 13.04 11.83
C ARG A 306 -18.02 14.29 12.09
N ARG A 307 -18.86 14.70 11.13
CA ARG A 307 -19.75 15.85 11.29
C ARG A 307 -20.75 15.67 12.43
N ARG A 308 -21.44 14.53 12.47
CA ARG A 308 -22.40 14.23 13.56
C ARG A 308 -21.72 14.08 14.92
N ALA A 309 -20.45 13.71 14.94
CA ALA A 309 -19.64 13.66 16.16
C ALA A 309 -19.11 15.04 16.62
N GLY A 310 -19.33 16.11 15.86
CA GLY A 310 -18.73 17.43 16.13
C GLY A 310 -17.23 17.51 15.81
N ALA A 311 -16.72 16.54 15.03
CA ALA A 311 -15.30 16.44 14.62
C ALA A 311 -15.12 16.71 13.10
N GLU A 312 -16.02 17.48 12.49
CA GLU A 312 -15.99 17.83 11.05
C GLU A 312 -14.63 18.44 10.67
N THR A 313 -13.95 17.82 9.72
CA THR A 313 -12.70 18.36 9.16
C THR A 313 -12.99 19.49 8.16
N LEU A 314 -11.97 20.28 7.80
CA LEU A 314 -12.16 21.27 6.73
C LEU A 314 -12.37 20.61 5.35
N VAL A 315 -11.87 19.37 5.16
CA VAL A 315 -12.12 18.54 3.97
C VAL A 315 -13.58 18.08 3.94
N ASP A 316 -14.12 17.61 5.07
CA ASP A 316 -15.53 17.23 5.22
C ASP A 316 -16.45 18.44 4.98
N ARG A 317 -16.01 19.62 5.42
CA ARG A 317 -16.76 20.86 5.19
C ARG A 317 -16.75 21.26 3.71
N ALA A 318 -15.60 21.16 3.03
CA ALA A 318 -15.52 21.40 1.58
C ALA A 318 -16.45 20.42 0.83
N ASP A 319 -16.42 19.15 1.22
CA ASP A 319 -17.33 18.13 0.71
C ASP A 319 -18.81 18.55 0.86
N ARG A 320 -19.21 18.90 2.08
CA ARG A 320 -20.59 19.29 2.37
C ARG A 320 -21.01 20.55 1.61
N LEU A 321 -20.16 21.58 1.54
CA LEU A 321 -20.51 22.83 0.87
C LEU A 321 -20.63 22.67 -0.65
N LEU A 322 -19.84 21.78 -1.26
CA LEU A 322 -19.90 21.50 -2.69
C LEU A 322 -21.07 20.57 -3.08
N PHE A 323 -21.49 19.66 -2.20
CA PHE A 323 -22.43 18.59 -2.56
C PHE A 323 -23.74 18.56 -1.76
N ALA A 324 -23.81 19.09 -0.53
CA ALA A 324 -25.00 19.01 0.32
C ALA A 324 -26.01 20.15 0.10
N ALA A 325 -25.67 21.17 -0.68
CA ALA A 325 -26.55 22.31 -0.95
C ALA A 325 -27.57 21.99 -2.07
N ALA A 326 -28.49 21.04 -1.86
CA ALA A 326 -29.80 20.94 -2.54
C ALA A 326 -29.85 21.33 -4.04
N GLY A 327 -28.89 20.88 -4.86
CA GLY A 327 -28.84 21.22 -6.29
C GLY A 327 -28.61 22.69 -6.62
N ARG A 328 -28.05 23.52 -5.70
CA ARG A 328 -27.64 24.92 -5.96
C ARG A 328 -26.15 25.14 -5.67
N ARG A 329 -25.51 26.01 -6.46
CA ARG A 329 -24.13 26.44 -6.27
C ARG A 329 -24.08 27.38 -5.06
N PRO A 330 -23.19 27.16 -4.08
CA PRO A 330 -23.02 28.07 -2.97
C PRO A 330 -22.41 29.39 -3.47
N SER A 331 -22.89 30.51 -2.93
CA SER A 331 -22.32 31.83 -3.21
C SER A 331 -20.93 31.97 -2.60
N ALA A 332 -20.11 32.87 -3.14
CA ALA A 332 -18.79 33.18 -2.58
C ALA A 332 -18.86 33.61 -1.09
N ALA A 333 -19.94 34.28 -0.70
CA ALA A 333 -20.18 34.69 0.70
C ALA A 333 -20.47 33.49 1.61
N GLU A 334 -21.28 32.53 1.16
CA GLU A 334 -21.56 31.29 1.91
C GLU A 334 -20.30 30.43 2.07
N LEU A 335 -19.48 30.35 1.03
CA LEU A 335 -18.19 29.67 1.08
C LEU A 335 -17.24 30.38 2.06
N ALA A 336 -17.09 31.70 1.96
CA ALA A 336 -16.25 32.46 2.87
C ALA A 336 -16.71 32.33 4.33
N ALA A 337 -18.03 32.38 4.60
CA ALA A 337 -18.59 32.19 5.93
C ALA A 337 -18.32 30.76 6.46
N GLY A 338 -18.44 29.74 5.60
CA GLY A 338 -18.20 28.34 5.97
C GLY A 338 -16.75 28.07 6.40
N PHE A 339 -15.78 28.73 5.78
CA PHE A 339 -14.36 28.59 6.13
C PHE A 339 -13.86 29.68 7.10
N GLY A 340 -14.66 30.72 7.33
CA GLY A 340 -14.31 31.89 8.15
C GLY A 340 -13.46 32.94 7.43
N SER A 341 -13.02 32.67 6.19
CA SER A 341 -12.20 33.56 5.37
C SER A 341 -12.38 33.22 3.89
N ALA A 342 -12.48 34.26 3.05
CA ALA A 342 -12.56 34.09 1.60
C ALA A 342 -11.26 33.52 1.01
N ALA A 343 -10.11 33.84 1.61
CA ALA A 343 -8.83 33.32 1.15
C ALA A 343 -8.69 31.82 1.49
N LEU A 344 -9.06 31.41 2.70
CA LEU A 344 -9.08 30.01 3.09
C LEU A 344 -10.11 29.21 2.28
N ALA A 345 -11.28 29.77 1.98
CA ALA A 345 -12.27 29.14 1.12
C ALA A 345 -11.72 28.87 -0.29
N ARG A 346 -11.06 29.86 -0.91
CA ARG A 346 -10.42 29.69 -2.23
C ARG A 346 -9.37 28.58 -2.21
N PHE A 347 -8.48 28.59 -1.21
CA PHE A 347 -7.47 27.54 -1.03
C PHE A 347 -8.10 26.16 -0.87
N ALA A 348 -9.01 26.01 0.10
CA ALA A 348 -9.61 24.72 0.45
C ALA A 348 -10.41 24.13 -0.72
N LEU A 349 -11.18 24.94 -1.45
CA LEU A 349 -11.95 24.46 -2.60
C LEU A 349 -11.05 24.08 -3.78
N ALA A 350 -10.01 24.86 -4.07
CA ALA A 350 -9.05 24.51 -5.11
C ALA A 350 -8.32 23.20 -4.77
N ALA A 351 -7.83 23.05 -3.55
CA ALA A 351 -7.16 21.84 -3.09
C ALA A 351 -8.10 20.63 -3.07
N TYR A 352 -9.34 20.79 -2.59
CA TYR A 352 -10.36 19.73 -2.57
C TYR A 352 -10.69 19.23 -3.99
N GLN A 353 -10.76 20.14 -4.96
CA GLN A 353 -11.02 19.84 -6.37
C GLN A 353 -9.75 19.44 -7.14
N ARG A 354 -8.64 19.18 -6.45
CA ARG A 354 -7.34 18.78 -7.02
C ARG A 354 -6.76 19.78 -8.03
N ARG A 355 -7.13 21.06 -7.92
CA ARG A 355 -6.55 22.16 -8.70
C ARG A 355 -5.36 22.72 -7.92
N PHE A 356 -4.32 21.90 -7.77
CA PHE A 356 -3.23 22.16 -6.83
C PHE A 356 -2.41 23.41 -7.17
N ASP A 357 -2.28 23.79 -8.44
CA ASP A 357 -1.62 25.04 -8.84
C ASP A 357 -2.40 26.27 -8.37
N GLU A 358 -3.73 26.25 -8.52
CA GLU A 358 -4.60 27.31 -8.01
C GLU A 358 -4.61 27.34 -6.48
N ALA A 359 -4.57 26.17 -5.83
CA ALA A 359 -4.45 26.08 -4.39
C ALA A 359 -3.11 26.67 -3.91
N LEU A 360 -2.01 26.38 -4.62
CA LEU A 360 -0.68 26.92 -4.30
C LEU A 360 -0.66 28.44 -4.46
N ALA A 361 -1.18 28.97 -5.57
CA ALA A 361 -1.32 30.40 -5.78
C ALA A 361 -2.23 31.07 -4.72
N ALA A 362 -3.25 30.35 -4.24
CA ALA A 362 -4.11 30.84 -3.17
C ALA A 362 -3.39 30.95 -1.81
N VAL A 363 -2.28 30.24 -1.59
CA VAL A 363 -1.47 30.36 -0.37
C VAL A 363 -0.87 31.78 -0.23
N ASP A 364 -0.46 32.41 -1.33
CA ASP A 364 0.07 33.77 -1.32
C ASP A 364 -0.98 34.81 -0.91
N ALA A 365 -2.26 34.49 -1.16
CA ALA A 365 -3.37 35.32 -0.73
C ALA A 365 -3.74 35.13 0.76
N LEU A 366 -3.13 34.15 1.46
CA LEU A 366 -3.26 34.00 2.90
C LEU A 366 -2.26 34.94 3.59
N ALA A 367 -2.72 35.63 4.63
CA ALA A 367 -1.88 36.51 5.44
C ALA A 367 -0.60 35.80 5.92
N ALA A 368 0.51 36.54 6.02
CA ALA A 368 1.83 36.00 6.34
C ALA A 368 1.83 35.27 7.70
N PRO A 369 2.62 34.19 7.86
CA PRO A 369 2.67 33.44 9.10
C PRO A 369 3.36 34.24 10.22
N PRO A 370 2.96 34.08 11.49
CA PRO A 370 1.90 33.19 11.96
C PRO A 370 0.50 33.79 11.73
N HIS A 371 -0.39 33.02 11.10
CA HIS A 371 -1.79 33.41 10.92
C HIS A 371 -2.70 32.17 10.92
N ALA A 372 -3.86 32.30 11.55
CA ALA A 372 -4.82 31.19 11.73
C ALA A 372 -5.23 30.54 10.40
N ASP A 373 -5.42 31.33 9.34
CA ASP A 373 -5.77 30.81 8.01
C ASP A 373 -4.67 29.92 7.41
N ARG A 374 -3.38 30.23 7.66
CA ARG A 374 -2.28 29.39 7.16
C ARG A 374 -2.17 28.09 7.93
N GLU A 375 -2.39 28.11 9.25
CA GLU A 375 -2.49 26.88 10.06
C GLU A 375 -3.65 26.00 9.59
N ARG A 376 -4.83 26.59 9.37
CA ARG A 376 -6.01 25.87 8.89
C ARG A 376 -5.83 25.34 7.47
N ALA A 377 -5.15 26.08 6.59
CA ALA A 377 -4.79 25.60 5.25
C ALA A 377 -3.80 24.43 5.31
N ALA A 378 -2.81 24.48 6.20
CA ALA A 378 -1.90 23.36 6.44
C ALA A 378 -2.65 22.13 7.00
N GLU A 379 -3.58 22.32 7.93
CA GLU A 379 -4.43 21.23 8.44
C GLU A 379 -5.29 20.61 7.35
N PHE A 380 -5.90 21.44 6.49
CA PHE A 380 -6.66 20.96 5.34
C PHE A 380 -5.79 20.09 4.43
N GLY A 381 -4.55 20.52 4.12
CA GLY A 381 -3.65 19.75 3.28
C GLY A 381 -3.20 18.43 3.93
N LEU A 382 -2.97 18.41 5.25
CA LEU A 382 -2.66 17.18 5.99
C LEU A 382 -3.84 16.21 5.99
N ASP A 383 -5.07 16.71 6.15
CA ASP A 383 -6.30 15.90 6.10
C ASP A 383 -6.51 15.29 4.72
N LEU A 384 -6.34 16.10 3.67
CA LEU A 384 -6.42 15.64 2.30
C LEU A 384 -5.37 14.55 2.01
N ALA A 385 -4.14 14.73 2.48
CA ALA A 385 -3.06 13.76 2.32
C ALA A 385 -3.26 12.47 3.15
N ALA A 386 -3.94 12.55 4.29
CA ALA A 386 -4.23 11.41 5.16
C ALA A 386 -5.41 10.55 4.66
N ASP A 387 -6.43 11.21 4.11
CA ASP A 387 -7.66 10.58 3.64
C ASP A 387 -7.52 10.04 2.19
N GLU A 388 -6.53 10.50 1.41
CA GLU A 388 -6.34 10.11 0.01
C GLU A 388 -4.96 9.56 -0.37
N GLU A 389 -4.92 8.26 -0.71
CA GLU A 389 -3.77 7.64 -1.34
C GLU A 389 -3.52 8.21 -2.75
N GLY A 390 -2.26 8.50 -3.05
CA GLY A 390 -1.83 9.09 -4.33
C GLY A 390 -1.95 10.61 -4.42
N VAL A 391 -2.48 11.28 -3.38
CA VAL A 391 -2.59 12.75 -3.34
C VAL A 391 -1.47 13.39 -2.52
N GLN A 392 -0.74 12.61 -1.72
CA GLN A 392 0.31 13.12 -0.81
C GLN A 392 1.34 13.98 -1.55
N ASP A 393 1.78 13.55 -2.73
CA ASP A 393 2.82 14.24 -3.50
C ASP A 393 2.37 15.64 -3.98
N ALA A 394 1.08 15.87 -4.14
CA ALA A 394 0.52 17.17 -4.54
C ALA A 394 0.02 18.00 -3.34
N ALA A 395 -0.55 17.36 -2.32
CA ALA A 395 -1.10 18.05 -1.15
C ALA A 395 -0.02 18.50 -0.15
N LEU A 396 1.01 17.69 0.10
CA LEU A 396 2.04 18.03 1.09
C LEU A 396 2.88 19.26 0.71
N PRO A 397 3.23 19.52 -0.57
CA PRO A 397 3.82 20.79 -0.97
C PRO A 397 2.98 22.02 -0.59
N LEU A 398 1.65 21.94 -0.68
CA LEU A 398 0.75 23.00 -0.21
C LEU A 398 0.89 23.24 1.29
N VAL A 399 0.99 22.14 2.07
CA VAL A 399 1.21 22.21 3.52
C VAL A 399 2.52 22.94 3.82
N LEU A 400 3.61 22.63 3.10
CA LEU A 400 4.90 23.31 3.26
C LEU A 400 4.81 24.81 2.90
N ALA A 401 4.15 25.15 1.79
CA ALA A 401 4.00 26.52 1.32
C ALA A 401 3.28 27.44 2.32
N THR A 402 2.43 26.89 3.17
CA THR A 402 1.77 27.67 4.24
C THR A 402 2.77 28.21 5.28
N GLY A 403 3.93 27.56 5.47
CA GLY A 403 4.85 27.89 6.56
C GLY A 403 4.30 27.57 7.96
N ALA A 404 3.21 26.80 8.07
CA ALA A 404 2.51 26.51 9.32
C ALA A 404 2.45 25.00 9.65
N VAL A 405 3.42 24.23 9.14
CA VAL A 405 3.44 22.75 9.23
C VAL A 405 3.40 22.23 10.68
N ALA A 406 4.25 22.76 11.57
CA ALA A 406 4.37 22.27 12.94
C ALA A 406 3.13 22.44 13.83
N PRO A 407 2.48 23.63 13.89
CA PRO A 407 1.22 23.75 14.62
C PRO A 407 0.09 22.91 14.00
N ALA A 408 0.01 22.86 12.66
CA ALA A 408 -1.00 22.07 11.96
C ALA A 408 -0.86 20.57 12.20
N TYR A 409 0.37 20.03 12.14
CA TYR A 409 0.64 18.63 12.38
C TYR A 409 0.29 18.20 13.81
N ARG A 410 0.58 19.04 14.81
CA ARG A 410 0.19 18.78 16.21
C ARG A 410 -1.33 18.73 16.37
N ARG A 411 -2.07 19.65 15.77
CA ARG A 411 -3.54 19.65 15.82
C ARG A 411 -4.13 18.46 15.07
N HIS A 412 -3.56 18.12 13.91
CA HIS A 412 -3.94 16.95 13.13
C HIS A 412 -3.73 15.64 13.93
N LEU A 413 -2.54 15.44 14.52
CA LEU A 413 -2.27 14.29 15.40
C LEU A 413 -3.21 14.23 16.59
N GLY A 414 -3.40 15.35 17.31
CA GLY A 414 -4.27 15.39 18.48
C GLY A 414 -5.71 15.00 18.17
N ARG A 415 -6.24 15.45 17.03
CA ARG A 415 -7.57 15.05 16.56
C ARG A 415 -7.61 13.58 16.17
N LEU A 416 -6.66 13.09 15.37
CA LEU A 416 -6.63 11.66 15.01
C LEU A 416 -6.61 10.79 16.28
N LEU A 417 -5.84 11.15 17.29
CA LEU A 417 -5.81 10.40 18.55
C LEU A 417 -7.13 10.48 19.34
N ALA A 418 -7.84 11.61 19.28
CA ALA A 418 -9.19 11.71 19.84
C ALA A 418 -10.20 10.80 19.13
N GLU A 419 -9.92 10.40 17.88
CA GLU A 419 -10.74 9.48 17.10
C GLU A 419 -10.58 8.00 17.49
N GLY A 420 -9.61 7.66 18.35
CA GLY A 420 -9.46 6.33 18.96
C GLY A 420 -8.44 5.41 18.28
N ALA A 421 -8.58 4.09 18.49
CA ALA A 421 -7.56 3.09 18.15
C ALA A 421 -7.20 3.00 16.64
N GLU A 422 -8.05 3.51 15.75
CA GLU A 422 -7.79 3.50 14.30
C GLU A 422 -6.93 4.67 13.82
N ALA A 423 -6.50 5.56 14.72
CA ALA A 423 -5.66 6.72 14.42
C ALA A 423 -4.28 6.35 13.86
N GLU A 424 -3.74 5.17 14.21
CA GLU A 424 -2.37 4.81 13.88
C GLU A 424 -2.12 4.64 12.38
N GLU A 425 -3.09 4.10 11.64
CA GLU A 425 -2.90 3.80 10.22
C GLU A 425 -2.81 5.07 9.36
N PRO A 426 -3.69 6.07 9.49
CA PRO A 426 -3.51 7.37 8.84
C PRO A 426 -2.16 8.02 9.17
N ILE A 427 -1.71 7.96 10.43
CA ILE A 427 -0.41 8.50 10.85
C ILE A 427 0.74 7.76 10.18
N ARG A 428 0.68 6.42 10.15
CA ARG A 428 1.70 5.55 9.54
C ARG A 428 1.86 5.80 8.05
N ARG A 429 0.78 6.14 7.35
CA ARG A 429 0.80 6.51 5.92
C ARG A 429 1.32 7.92 5.69
N LEU A 430 0.83 8.90 6.45
CA LEU A 430 1.14 10.31 6.25
C LEU A 430 2.58 10.68 6.67
N ALA A 431 3.03 10.19 7.82
CA ALA A 431 4.28 10.66 8.43
C ALA A 431 5.52 10.40 7.54
N PRO A 432 5.75 9.20 6.97
CA PRO A 432 6.92 8.99 6.10
C PRO A 432 6.97 9.95 4.90
N ALA A 433 5.82 10.25 4.30
CA ALA A 433 5.72 11.17 3.16
C ALA A 433 6.05 12.62 3.58
N LEU A 434 5.43 13.11 4.66
CA LEU A 434 5.65 14.46 5.17
C LEU A 434 7.11 14.68 5.62
N PHE A 435 7.64 13.77 6.44
CA PHE A 435 9.01 13.87 6.92
C PHE A 435 10.00 13.71 5.77
N GLY A 436 9.76 12.78 4.85
CA GLY A 436 10.59 12.60 3.67
C GLY A 436 10.64 13.85 2.80
N LEU A 437 9.52 14.56 2.64
CA LEU A 437 9.45 15.82 1.91
C LEU A 437 10.20 16.96 2.64
N LEU A 438 10.03 17.07 3.96
CA LEU A 438 10.77 18.04 4.79
C LEU A 438 12.28 17.82 4.67
N GLU A 439 12.74 16.57 4.74
CA GLU A 439 14.16 16.22 4.60
C GLU A 439 14.72 16.59 3.21
N ARG A 440 13.95 16.40 2.13
CA ARG A 440 14.37 16.78 0.77
C ARG A 440 14.34 18.28 0.51
N SER A 441 13.49 19.01 1.23
CA SER A 441 13.33 20.47 1.10
C SER A 441 14.19 21.28 2.07
N GLY A 442 15.06 20.62 2.86
CA GLY A 442 15.89 21.28 3.87
C GLY A 442 15.14 21.70 5.14
N GLY A 443 13.88 21.28 5.30
CA GLY A 443 13.02 21.49 6.47
C GLY A 443 13.39 20.65 7.70
N HIS A 444 14.69 20.40 7.89
CA HIS A 444 15.28 19.56 8.93
C HIS A 444 14.83 19.91 10.35
N HIS A 445 14.88 21.19 10.72
CA HIS A 445 14.45 21.64 12.04
C HIS A 445 12.96 21.34 12.29
N THR A 446 12.12 21.58 11.28
CA THR A 446 10.70 21.26 11.34
C THR A 446 10.49 19.76 11.48
N ALA A 447 11.20 18.94 10.69
CA ALA A 447 11.14 17.48 10.80
C ALA A 447 11.53 16.99 12.21
N ASP A 448 12.54 17.60 12.82
CA ASP A 448 12.95 17.31 14.19
C ASP A 448 11.85 17.67 15.21
N THR A 449 11.21 18.84 15.08
CA THR A 449 10.05 19.20 15.92
C THR A 449 8.85 18.25 15.73
N LEU A 450 8.56 17.84 14.48
CA LEU A 450 7.47 16.89 14.24
C LEU A 450 7.79 15.51 14.82
N ALA A 451 9.07 15.11 14.81
CA ALA A 451 9.51 13.84 15.39
C ALA A 451 9.24 13.79 16.89
N GLU A 452 9.50 14.88 17.62
CA GLU A 452 9.21 14.99 19.05
C GLU A 452 7.70 14.82 19.32
N ALA A 453 6.87 15.55 18.57
CA ALA A 453 5.41 15.44 18.68
C ALA A 453 4.91 14.02 18.38
N LEU A 454 5.44 13.36 17.35
CA LEU A 454 5.07 11.98 17.00
C LEU A 454 5.53 10.97 18.07
N THR A 455 6.70 11.21 18.66
CA THR A 455 7.26 10.36 19.72
C THR A 455 6.42 10.40 20.99
N GLU A 456 6.00 11.60 21.40
CA GLU A 456 5.11 11.80 22.55
C GLU A 456 3.73 11.17 22.31
N ALA A 457 3.22 11.33 21.09
CA ALA A 457 1.88 10.91 20.71
C ALA A 457 1.73 9.38 20.53
N VAL A 458 2.61 8.76 19.75
CA VAL A 458 2.51 7.35 19.31
C VAL A 458 3.90 6.71 19.13
N PRO A 459 4.63 6.41 20.21
CA PRO A 459 6.05 6.00 20.14
C PRO A 459 6.30 4.74 19.30
N GLY A 460 5.37 3.78 19.31
CA GLY A 460 5.48 2.57 18.49
C GLY A 460 5.40 2.85 16.97
N VAL A 461 4.55 3.79 16.56
CA VAL A 461 4.47 4.25 15.16
C VAL A 461 5.70 5.09 14.82
N ALA A 462 6.11 5.98 15.72
CA ALA A 462 7.28 6.83 15.52
C ALA A 462 8.54 6.01 15.23
N ALA A 463 8.76 4.90 15.95
CA ALA A 463 9.89 4.01 15.70
C ALA A 463 9.92 3.44 14.27
N THR A 464 8.75 3.07 13.74
CA THR A 464 8.62 2.54 12.38
C THR A 464 8.89 3.63 11.34
N VAL A 465 8.35 4.83 11.56
CA VAL A 465 8.56 6.00 10.70
C VAL A 465 10.05 6.40 10.69
N PHE A 466 10.70 6.49 11.85
CA PHE A 466 12.11 6.86 11.94
C PHE A 466 13.04 5.81 11.32
N HIS A 467 12.71 4.52 11.41
CA HIS A 467 13.45 3.49 10.68
C HIS A 467 13.36 3.70 9.16
N ALA A 468 12.18 3.97 8.63
CA ALA A 468 11.97 4.25 7.21
C ALA A 468 12.70 5.52 6.75
N LEU A 469 12.69 6.60 7.55
CA LEU A 469 13.45 7.82 7.27
C LEU A 469 14.96 7.57 7.27
N GLY A 470 15.46 6.74 8.19
CA GLY A 470 16.85 6.32 8.21
C GLY A 470 17.25 5.55 6.96
N MET A 471 16.38 4.65 6.46
CA MET A 471 16.59 3.95 5.19
C MET A 471 16.63 4.92 4.01
N ALA A 472 15.66 5.84 3.92
CA ALA A 472 15.60 6.82 2.85
C ALA A 472 16.81 7.78 2.85
N ALA A 473 17.32 8.16 4.03
CA ALA A 473 18.55 8.95 4.16
C ALA A 473 19.79 8.14 3.74
N LYS A 474 19.86 6.87 4.10
CA LYS A 474 20.92 5.95 3.69
C LYS A 474 20.95 5.74 2.18
N ASP A 475 19.80 5.65 1.52
CA ASP A 475 19.70 5.50 0.06
C ASP A 475 20.17 6.77 -0.68
N ARG A 476 20.11 7.93 -0.03
CA ARG A 476 20.70 9.20 -0.50
C ARG A 476 22.17 9.40 -0.09
N ASP A 477 22.77 8.39 0.54
CA ASP A 477 24.12 8.43 1.13
C ASP A 477 24.33 9.52 2.21
N ASP A 478 23.26 10.06 2.80
CA ASP A 478 23.34 10.96 3.96
C ASP A 478 23.50 10.13 5.24
N THR A 479 24.74 9.73 5.50
CA THR A 479 25.05 8.91 6.68
C THR A 479 24.77 9.64 8.00
N ALA A 480 24.86 10.97 8.04
CA ALA A 480 24.65 11.75 9.26
C ALA A 480 23.18 11.70 9.68
N ARG A 481 22.27 12.02 8.74
CA ARG A 481 20.83 11.93 8.98
C ARG A 481 20.35 10.50 9.15
N ALA A 482 20.88 9.54 8.37
CA ALA A 482 20.55 8.13 8.57
C ALA A 482 20.86 7.66 10.00
N ALA A 483 22.03 8.03 10.52
CA ALA A 483 22.42 7.64 11.87
C ALA A 483 21.58 8.31 12.97
N ASP A 484 21.10 9.53 12.77
CA ASP A 484 20.19 10.19 13.72
C ASP A 484 18.82 9.49 13.75
N TRP A 485 18.22 9.28 12.58
CA TRP A 485 16.93 8.59 12.48
C TRP A 485 16.96 7.15 13.01
N PHE A 486 18.01 6.37 12.70
CA PHE A 486 18.15 5.03 13.24
C PHE A 486 18.36 5.01 14.76
N ALA A 487 19.04 6.01 15.33
CA ALA A 487 19.20 6.11 16.78
C ALA A 487 17.86 6.35 17.46
N ARG A 488 17.08 7.34 16.98
CA ARG A 488 15.72 7.60 17.50
C ARG A 488 14.82 6.38 17.39
N ALA A 489 14.85 5.67 16.26
CA ALA A 489 14.06 4.46 16.06
C ALA A 489 14.43 3.32 17.03
N ALA A 490 15.73 3.14 17.31
CA ALA A 490 16.22 2.05 18.15
C ALA A 490 15.90 2.26 19.64
N ASP A 491 15.75 3.50 20.10
CA ASP A 491 15.57 3.88 21.50
C ASP A 491 14.10 3.92 21.95
N LEU A 492 13.16 3.79 21.01
CA LEU A 492 11.73 3.82 21.30
C LEU A 492 11.17 2.44 21.69
N PRO A 493 10.09 2.39 22.49
CA PRO A 493 9.35 1.16 22.80
C PRO A 493 8.60 0.68 21.56
N ALA A 494 9.33 0.04 20.64
CA ALA A 494 8.83 -0.49 19.39
C ALA A 494 8.66 -2.01 19.45
N ARG A 495 8.09 -2.59 18.40
CA ARG A 495 8.21 -4.03 18.18
C ARG A 495 9.71 -4.40 18.22
N PRO A 496 10.11 -5.42 19.01
CA PRO A 496 11.52 -5.77 19.20
C PRO A 496 12.32 -5.91 17.90
N HIS A 497 11.67 -6.42 16.85
CA HIS A 497 12.27 -6.56 15.52
C HIS A 497 12.61 -5.22 14.85
N THR A 498 11.74 -4.21 14.97
CA THR A 498 11.95 -2.87 14.41
C THR A 498 13.11 -2.18 15.11
N ALA A 499 13.15 -2.21 16.45
CA ALA A 499 14.24 -1.62 17.23
C ALA A 499 15.58 -2.29 16.92
N ALA A 500 15.62 -3.63 16.82
CA ALA A 500 16.82 -4.37 16.44
C ALA A 500 17.30 -4.03 15.02
N SER A 501 16.37 -3.90 14.06
CA SER A 501 16.66 -3.51 12.68
C SER A 501 17.22 -2.08 12.58
N ALA A 502 16.66 -1.15 13.36
CA ALA A 502 17.21 0.20 13.48
C ALA A 502 18.61 0.20 14.08
N ALA A 503 18.84 -0.52 15.17
CA ALA A 503 20.16 -0.65 15.78
C ALA A 503 21.20 -1.27 14.83
N TYR A 504 20.82 -2.27 14.02
CA TYR A 504 21.71 -2.86 13.02
C TYR A 504 22.13 -1.83 11.96
N ASN A 505 21.15 -1.12 11.39
CA ASN A 505 21.43 -0.10 10.38
C ASN A 505 22.22 1.08 10.96
N LEU A 506 21.99 1.45 12.23
CA LEU A 506 22.81 2.39 12.96
C LEU A 506 24.26 1.90 13.06
N GLY A 507 24.49 0.64 13.41
CA GLY A 507 25.81 0.02 13.47
C GLY A 507 26.55 0.07 12.13
N VAL A 508 25.88 -0.29 11.04
CA VAL A 508 26.43 -0.19 9.67
C VAL A 508 26.80 1.26 9.34
N THR A 509 25.90 2.21 9.62
CA THR A 509 26.10 3.62 9.30
C THR A 509 27.25 4.22 10.12
N ARG A 510 27.31 3.94 11.43
CA ARG A 510 28.40 4.38 12.31
C ARG A 510 29.74 3.75 11.94
N SER A 511 29.74 2.50 11.45
CA SER A 511 30.96 1.86 10.93
C SER A 511 31.48 2.59 9.68
N ARG A 512 30.60 2.99 8.75
CA ARG A 512 30.98 3.79 7.56
C ARG A 512 31.53 5.16 7.94
N GLN A 513 31.00 5.76 9.00
CA GLN A 513 31.50 7.03 9.57
C GLN A 513 32.83 6.91 10.34
N GLY A 514 33.43 5.72 10.44
CA GLY A 514 34.62 5.50 11.28
C GLY A 514 34.37 5.59 12.78
N ARG A 515 33.11 5.70 13.23
CA ARG A 515 32.72 5.79 14.65
C ARG A 515 32.62 4.40 15.27
N SER A 516 33.73 3.67 15.28
CA SER A 516 33.75 2.24 15.64
C SER A 516 33.18 1.96 17.03
N GLY A 517 33.36 2.84 18.02
CA GLY A 517 32.83 2.64 19.39
C GLY A 517 31.31 2.61 19.42
N ALA A 518 30.70 3.61 18.77
CA ALA A 518 29.25 3.69 18.60
C ALA A 518 28.71 2.53 17.73
N ALA A 519 29.46 2.13 16.71
CA ALA A 519 29.08 1.00 15.86
C ALA A 519 29.03 -0.32 16.63
N VAL A 520 30.01 -0.59 17.50
CA VAL A 520 29.98 -1.76 18.39
C VAL A 520 28.76 -1.74 19.29
N HIS A 521 28.49 -0.63 19.98
CA HIS A 521 27.32 -0.53 20.84
C HIS A 521 26.01 -0.81 20.09
N ALA A 522 25.86 -0.24 18.89
CA ALA A 522 24.67 -0.43 18.06
C ALA A 522 24.52 -1.89 17.58
N PHE A 523 25.59 -2.53 17.11
CA PHE A 523 25.53 -3.94 16.71
C PHE A 523 25.26 -4.88 17.88
N THR A 524 25.81 -4.63 19.07
CA THR A 524 25.52 -5.42 20.27
C THR A 524 24.04 -5.36 20.63
N ARG A 525 23.44 -4.17 20.59
CA ARG A 525 22.00 -4.00 20.80
C ARG A 525 21.17 -4.71 19.73
N ALA A 526 21.57 -4.61 18.46
CA ALA A 526 20.90 -5.27 17.35
C ALA A 526 20.91 -6.79 17.51
N GLU A 527 22.07 -7.37 17.82
CA GLU A 527 22.22 -8.80 18.03
C GLU A 527 21.33 -9.30 19.17
N ALA A 528 21.38 -8.64 20.33
CA ALA A 528 20.54 -8.99 21.47
C ALA A 528 19.03 -8.92 21.13
N GLY A 529 18.62 -7.86 20.41
CA GLY A 529 17.23 -7.70 19.98
C GLY A 529 16.78 -8.79 19.01
N PHE A 530 17.61 -9.15 18.02
CA PHE A 530 17.28 -10.24 17.10
C PHE A 530 17.23 -11.60 17.78
N LEU A 531 18.11 -11.87 18.75
CA LEU A 531 18.05 -13.09 19.56
C LEU A 531 16.77 -13.18 20.38
N ALA A 532 16.33 -12.06 20.98
CA ALA A 532 15.06 -12.01 21.70
C ALA A 532 13.84 -12.26 20.79
N CYS A 533 13.97 -12.00 19.48
CA CYS A 533 12.95 -12.30 18.47
C CYS A 533 13.10 -13.69 17.83
N ASP A 534 14.08 -14.50 18.25
CA ASP A 534 14.51 -15.75 17.60
C ASP A 534 14.86 -15.59 16.10
N ASP A 535 15.33 -14.40 15.71
CA ASP A 535 15.81 -14.11 14.34
C ASP A 535 17.32 -14.38 14.24
N ALA A 536 17.68 -15.67 14.22
CA ALA A 536 19.07 -16.11 14.19
C ALA A 536 19.83 -15.57 12.95
N ALA A 537 19.17 -15.45 11.79
CA ALA A 537 19.82 -14.95 10.58
C ALA A 537 20.28 -13.50 10.72
N ARG A 538 19.42 -12.62 11.26
CA ARG A 538 19.80 -11.20 11.47
C ARG A 538 20.73 -11.03 12.68
N ALA A 539 20.59 -11.85 13.72
CA ALA A 539 21.56 -11.90 14.82
C ALA A 539 22.97 -12.24 14.31
N GLY A 540 23.10 -13.23 13.41
CA GLY A 540 24.37 -13.59 12.77
C GLY A 540 24.99 -12.44 11.98
N LYS A 541 24.17 -11.66 11.25
CA LYS A 541 24.64 -10.46 10.53
C LYS A 541 25.19 -9.39 11.48
N ALA A 542 24.53 -9.16 12.62
CA ALA A 542 25.00 -8.21 13.63
C ALA A 542 26.31 -8.69 14.30
N ALA A 543 26.40 -9.97 14.66
CA ALA A 543 27.61 -10.58 15.20
C ALA A 543 28.80 -10.47 14.23
N ARG A 544 28.57 -10.66 12.93
CA ARG A 544 29.61 -10.46 11.90
C ARG A 544 30.08 -9.01 11.84
N GLY A 545 29.16 -8.04 11.92
CA GLY A 545 29.53 -6.62 11.99
C GLY A 545 30.43 -6.29 13.18
N LEU A 546 30.19 -6.91 14.35
CA LEU A 546 31.07 -6.80 15.52
C LEU A 546 32.45 -7.42 15.26
N ALA A 547 32.49 -8.59 14.62
CA ALA A 547 33.73 -9.29 14.31
C ALA A 547 34.62 -8.49 13.36
N ASP A 548 34.04 -7.97 12.27
CA ASP A 548 34.76 -7.17 11.28
C ASP A 548 35.31 -5.87 11.90
N LEU A 549 34.58 -5.25 12.84
CA LEU A 549 35.04 -4.08 13.59
C LEU A 549 36.17 -4.40 14.56
N ALA A 550 36.08 -5.52 15.28
CA ALA A 550 37.12 -5.96 16.19
C ALA A 550 38.42 -6.30 15.44
N ASN A 551 38.29 -6.99 14.30
CA ASN A 551 39.41 -7.31 13.42
C ASN A 551 40.13 -6.05 12.92
N ARG A 552 39.39 -5.05 12.43
CA ARG A 552 39.97 -3.76 11.99
C ARG A 552 40.70 -3.00 13.10
N ARG A 553 40.37 -3.24 14.37
CA ARG A 553 41.06 -2.65 15.53
C ARG A 553 42.25 -3.46 16.03
N GLY A 554 42.47 -4.64 15.48
CA GLY A 554 43.48 -5.59 15.98
C GLY A 554 43.06 -6.36 17.23
N ASP A 555 41.79 -6.28 17.66
CA ASP A 555 41.27 -7.10 18.75
C ASP A 555 40.85 -8.48 18.23
N GLN A 556 41.85 -9.34 18.04
CA GLN A 556 41.64 -10.69 17.49
C GLN A 556 40.76 -11.55 18.39
N ALA A 557 40.90 -11.46 19.71
CA ALA A 557 40.13 -12.30 20.64
C ALA A 557 38.62 -12.02 20.50
N THR A 558 38.24 -10.74 20.44
CA THR A 558 36.84 -10.35 20.22
C THR A 558 36.38 -10.70 18.81
N ALA A 559 37.23 -10.53 17.79
CA ALA A 559 36.90 -10.89 16.41
C ALA A 559 36.56 -12.38 16.28
N TRP A 560 37.42 -13.25 16.81
CA TRP A 560 37.19 -14.71 16.79
C TRP A 560 35.91 -15.10 17.51
N SER A 561 35.66 -14.52 18.68
CA SER A 561 34.41 -14.79 19.41
C SER A 561 33.18 -14.34 18.65
N ALA A 562 33.22 -13.18 18.00
CA ALA A 562 32.10 -12.65 17.24
C ALA A 562 31.85 -13.44 15.93
N TRP A 563 32.89 -13.86 15.20
CA TRP A 563 32.70 -14.75 14.03
C TRP A 563 32.17 -16.13 14.43
N SER A 564 32.62 -16.71 15.53
CA SER A 564 32.08 -17.98 16.05
C SER A 564 30.59 -17.85 16.41
N ARG A 565 30.17 -16.74 17.04
CA ARG A 565 28.75 -16.44 17.27
C ARG A 565 27.99 -16.30 15.96
N ALA A 566 28.52 -15.57 14.99
CA ALA A 566 27.90 -15.41 13.68
C ALA A 566 27.69 -16.77 12.99
N ALA A 567 28.69 -17.66 13.04
CA ALA A 567 28.65 -18.98 12.42
C ALA A 567 27.62 -19.89 13.09
N TYR A 568 27.52 -19.81 14.42
CA TYR A 568 26.49 -20.51 15.18
C TYR A 568 25.08 -20.06 14.81
N GLN A 569 24.82 -18.74 14.78
CA GLN A 569 23.50 -18.22 14.45
C GLN A 569 23.10 -18.49 13.00
N GLU A 570 24.05 -18.43 12.07
CA GLU A 570 23.82 -18.82 10.68
C GLU A 570 23.47 -20.31 10.57
N SER A 571 24.14 -21.16 11.36
CA SER A 571 23.82 -22.58 11.43
C SER A 571 22.42 -22.83 12.01
N ARG A 572 22.02 -22.09 13.05
CA ARG A 572 20.64 -22.16 13.60
C ARG A 572 19.60 -21.80 12.53
N ALA A 573 19.80 -20.69 11.83
CA ALA A 573 18.89 -20.22 10.78
C ALA A 573 18.75 -21.22 9.63
N ARG A 574 19.86 -21.83 9.18
CA ARG A 574 19.86 -22.80 8.06
C ARG A 574 19.36 -24.18 8.44
N LEU A 575 19.74 -24.68 9.61
CA LEU A 575 19.46 -26.07 10.01
C LEU A 575 18.11 -26.22 10.71
N ARG A 576 17.51 -25.13 11.19
CA ARG A 576 16.23 -25.08 11.92
C ARG A 576 16.17 -26.04 13.11
N LYS A 577 17.34 -26.41 13.66
CA LYS A 577 17.52 -27.32 14.80
C LYS A 577 18.75 -26.88 15.62
N ASP A 578 18.49 -26.37 16.82
CA ASP A 578 19.54 -25.84 17.70
C ASP A 578 20.60 -26.89 18.06
N ALA A 579 20.20 -28.14 18.30
CA ALA A 579 21.12 -29.24 18.54
C ALA A 579 22.13 -29.43 17.39
N ARG A 580 21.66 -29.37 16.13
CA ARG A 580 22.54 -29.53 14.96
C ARG A 580 23.47 -28.34 14.76
N ALA A 581 22.99 -27.12 15.04
CA ALA A 581 23.82 -25.93 15.00
C ALA A 581 24.95 -26.00 16.05
N ARG A 582 24.61 -26.46 17.27
CA ARG A 582 25.57 -26.67 18.35
C ARG A 582 26.61 -27.74 17.99
N GLN A 583 26.17 -28.87 17.45
CA GLN A 583 27.05 -29.93 16.95
C GLN A 583 28.00 -29.46 15.85
N SER A 584 27.51 -28.64 14.91
CA SER A 584 28.36 -28.06 13.87
C SER A 584 29.38 -27.08 14.46
N LEU A 585 29.00 -26.30 15.47
CA LEU A 585 29.92 -25.39 16.16
C LEU A 585 31.01 -26.14 16.94
N LEU A 586 30.68 -27.27 17.58
CA LEU A 586 31.67 -28.14 18.22
C LEU A 586 32.67 -28.70 17.21
N ALA A 587 32.18 -29.12 16.03
CA ALA A 587 33.06 -29.59 14.96
C ALA A 587 34.01 -28.48 14.44
N LEU A 588 33.55 -27.22 14.40
CA LEU A 588 34.43 -26.08 14.12
C LEU A 588 35.47 -25.91 15.24
N ALA A 589 35.06 -25.97 16.50
CA ALA A 589 35.96 -25.79 17.64
C ALA A 589 37.09 -26.84 17.64
N ASP A 590 36.76 -28.12 17.43
CA ASP A 590 37.74 -29.21 17.31
C ASP A 590 38.77 -28.93 16.20
N LEU A 591 38.31 -28.48 15.02
CA LEU A 591 39.20 -28.14 13.90
C LEU A 591 40.08 -26.91 14.15
N LEU A 592 39.56 -25.92 14.88
CA LEU A 592 40.35 -24.76 15.27
C LEU A 592 41.48 -25.16 16.23
N THR A 593 41.22 -26.08 17.17
CA THR A 593 42.23 -26.67 18.05
C THR A 593 43.28 -27.43 17.24
N GLU A 594 42.85 -28.31 16.33
CA GLU A 594 43.76 -29.05 15.43
C GLU A 594 44.63 -28.12 14.56
N SER A 595 44.11 -26.94 14.22
CA SER A 595 44.81 -25.94 13.40
C SER A 595 45.69 -24.98 14.23
N GLY A 596 45.79 -25.17 15.55
CA GLY A 596 46.54 -24.31 16.46
C GLY A 596 45.92 -22.93 16.72
N ALA A 597 44.65 -22.74 16.36
CA ALA A 597 43.91 -21.49 16.53
C ALA A 597 43.22 -21.42 17.90
N GLU A 598 44.00 -21.56 18.98
CA GLU A 598 43.54 -21.76 20.36
C GLU A 598 42.52 -20.72 20.84
N ALA A 599 42.75 -19.43 20.53
CA ALA A 599 41.84 -18.36 20.94
C ALA A 599 40.46 -18.47 20.25
N ALA A 600 40.43 -18.88 18.97
CA ALA A 600 39.21 -19.09 18.22
C ALA A 600 38.49 -20.36 18.67
N ALA A 601 39.24 -21.43 18.92
CA ALA A 601 38.73 -22.69 19.47
C ALA A 601 38.05 -22.47 20.84
N ALA A 602 38.73 -21.79 21.77
CA ALA A 602 38.18 -21.48 23.09
C ALA A 602 36.89 -20.64 23.01
N ALA A 603 36.78 -19.74 22.02
CA ALA A 603 35.55 -18.98 21.81
C ALA A 603 34.40 -19.85 21.28
N ALA A 604 34.68 -20.75 20.33
CA ALA A 604 33.69 -21.68 19.79
C ALA A 604 33.22 -22.69 20.86
N HIS A 605 34.14 -23.25 21.65
CA HIS A 605 33.80 -24.16 22.75
C HIS A 605 32.89 -23.51 23.81
N ARG A 606 33.19 -22.27 24.24
CA ARG A 606 32.34 -21.55 25.21
C ARG A 606 30.91 -21.35 24.72
N LEU A 607 30.73 -21.06 23.44
CA LEU A 607 29.41 -20.86 22.83
C LEU A 607 28.67 -22.17 22.61
N ALA A 608 29.40 -23.23 22.30
CA ALA A 608 28.85 -24.56 22.22
C ALA A 608 28.41 -25.06 23.59
N GLY A 609 29.10 -24.72 24.69
CA GLY A 609 28.78 -25.10 26.08
C GLY A 609 28.90 -26.59 26.40
N ASP A 610 28.88 -26.96 27.68
CA ASP A 610 29.19 -28.32 28.19
C ASP A 610 28.07 -29.37 28.08
N GLY A 611 27.04 -29.11 27.28
CA GLY A 611 25.88 -30.00 27.19
C GLY A 611 26.19 -31.29 26.43
N ASP A 612 25.38 -32.33 26.69
CA ASP A 612 25.32 -33.67 26.07
C ASP A 612 25.10 -33.68 24.54
N ALA A 613 25.52 -32.63 23.82
CA ALA A 613 25.48 -32.60 22.38
C ALA A 613 26.52 -33.59 21.83
N ASP A 614 26.04 -34.80 21.51
CA ASP A 614 26.83 -35.81 20.81
C ASP A 614 27.55 -35.22 19.62
N ARG A 615 28.80 -35.63 19.39
CA ARG A 615 29.53 -35.21 18.19
C ARG A 615 28.74 -35.63 16.94
N PRO A 616 28.60 -34.74 15.95
CA PRO A 616 27.94 -35.11 14.71
C PRO A 616 28.74 -36.23 14.03
N ALA A 617 28.04 -37.24 13.52
CA ALA A 617 28.66 -38.31 12.74
C ALA A 617 29.53 -37.72 11.62
N ALA A 618 30.63 -38.39 11.28
CA ALA A 618 31.53 -37.93 10.22
C ALA A 618 30.83 -37.74 8.86
N THR A 619 29.77 -38.51 8.61
CA THR A 619 28.95 -38.47 7.39
C THR A 619 27.87 -37.39 7.40
N ALA A 620 27.65 -36.69 8.52
CA ALA A 620 26.59 -35.72 8.64
C ALA A 620 26.95 -34.42 7.90
N SER A 621 26.32 -34.18 6.74
CA SER A 621 26.56 -32.98 5.92
C SER A 621 26.44 -31.64 6.69
N TYR A 622 25.53 -31.56 7.67
CA TYR A 622 25.37 -30.35 8.50
C TYR A 622 26.55 -30.07 9.44
N ARG A 623 27.43 -31.04 9.69
CA ARG A 623 28.65 -30.90 10.52
C ARG A 623 29.48 -29.70 10.09
N TRP A 624 29.57 -29.47 8.78
CA TRP A 624 30.45 -28.46 8.19
C TRP A 624 29.82 -27.07 8.05
N CYS A 625 28.57 -26.88 8.48
CA CYS A 625 27.86 -25.61 8.30
C CYS A 625 28.57 -24.42 8.96
N ALA A 626 28.87 -24.53 10.25
CA ALA A 626 29.57 -23.48 11.00
C ALA A 626 30.99 -23.25 10.46
N THR A 627 31.73 -24.34 10.19
CA THR A 627 33.10 -24.27 9.67
C THR A 627 33.17 -23.56 8.33
N PHE A 628 32.29 -23.90 7.39
CA PHE A 628 32.27 -23.27 6.08
C PHE A 628 32.03 -21.76 6.19
N HIS A 629 31.01 -21.34 6.95
CA HIS A 629 30.70 -19.92 7.09
C HIS A 629 31.78 -19.14 7.84
N PHE A 630 32.30 -19.70 8.93
CA PHE A 630 33.42 -19.11 9.65
C PHE A 630 34.63 -18.92 8.74
N ALA A 631 35.06 -19.98 8.05
CA ALA A 631 36.23 -19.94 7.17
C ALA A 631 36.06 -18.94 6.02
N HIS A 632 34.88 -18.91 5.40
CA HIS A 632 34.57 -17.95 4.33
C HIS A 632 34.68 -16.49 4.79
N TRP A 633 34.11 -16.14 5.95
CA TRP A 633 34.16 -14.75 6.41
C TRP A 633 35.54 -14.31 6.87
N ILE A 634 36.32 -15.19 7.48
CA ILE A 634 37.67 -14.82 7.92
C ILE A 634 38.61 -14.67 6.71
N ALA A 635 38.36 -15.40 5.61
CA ALA A 635 39.05 -15.23 4.33
C ALA A 635 38.83 -13.83 3.76
N ASP A 636 37.57 -13.36 3.72
CA ASP A 636 37.21 -11.99 3.28
C ASP A 636 37.90 -10.89 4.10
N GLN A 637 38.35 -11.22 5.30
CA GLN A 637 38.99 -10.31 6.25
C GLN A 637 40.53 -10.47 6.28
N GLY A 638 41.08 -11.25 5.35
CA GLY A 638 42.52 -11.42 5.13
C GLY A 638 43.16 -12.63 5.82
N HIS A 639 42.41 -13.44 6.56
CA HIS A 639 42.92 -14.61 7.29
C HIS A 639 42.99 -15.88 6.43
N LEU A 640 43.53 -15.75 5.21
CA LEU A 640 43.50 -16.78 4.17
C LEU A 640 44.15 -18.11 4.59
N ALA A 641 45.27 -18.09 5.31
CA ALA A 641 45.99 -19.31 5.69
C ALA A 641 45.15 -20.23 6.60
N LEU A 642 44.49 -19.65 7.61
CA LEU A 642 43.59 -20.40 8.49
C LEU A 642 42.31 -20.79 7.74
N ALA A 643 41.74 -19.88 6.95
CA ALA A 643 40.55 -20.15 6.14
C ALA A 643 40.74 -21.35 5.22
N ASP A 644 41.83 -21.39 4.45
CA ASP A 644 42.13 -22.47 3.50
C ASP A 644 42.41 -23.79 4.22
N THR A 645 42.97 -23.75 5.43
CA THR A 645 43.16 -24.95 6.26
C THR A 645 41.82 -25.55 6.66
N LEU A 646 40.89 -24.72 7.13
CA LEU A 646 39.54 -25.15 7.49
C LEU A 646 38.74 -25.61 6.27
N LEU A 647 38.78 -24.85 5.17
CA LEU A 647 38.05 -25.16 3.94
C LEU A 647 38.52 -26.48 3.32
N ARG A 648 39.83 -26.76 3.31
CA ARG A 648 40.35 -28.06 2.81
C ARG A 648 39.74 -29.22 3.58
N LYS A 649 39.69 -29.11 4.90
CA LYS A 649 39.08 -30.14 5.74
C LYS A 649 37.59 -30.34 5.48
N VAL A 650 36.86 -29.26 5.18
CA VAL A 650 35.45 -29.33 4.77
C VAL A 650 35.30 -29.97 3.37
N ALA A 651 36.20 -29.65 2.44
CA ALA A 651 36.18 -30.16 1.07
C ALA A 651 36.46 -31.67 1.00
N ASP A 652 37.29 -32.21 1.89
CA ASP A 652 37.53 -33.67 2.04
C ASP A 652 36.27 -34.47 2.43
N GLY A 653 35.21 -33.79 2.88
CA GLY A 653 33.94 -34.39 3.23
C GLY A 653 33.05 -34.70 2.01
N THR A 654 31.77 -34.93 2.28
CA THR A 654 30.75 -35.17 1.24
C THR A 654 29.58 -34.19 1.34
N GLY A 655 28.87 -34.01 0.22
CA GLY A 655 27.65 -33.21 0.15
C GLY A 655 27.88 -31.72 -0.09
N SER A 656 26.84 -30.93 0.17
CA SER A 656 26.71 -29.60 -0.40
C SER A 656 27.67 -28.54 0.17
N TYR A 657 28.19 -28.73 1.39
CA TYR A 657 29.23 -27.87 1.98
C TYR A 657 30.64 -28.23 1.49
N ALA A 658 30.93 -29.51 1.25
CA ALA A 658 32.20 -29.94 0.66
C ALA A 658 32.37 -29.31 -0.74
N ALA A 659 31.32 -29.38 -1.56
CA ALA A 659 31.29 -28.74 -2.88
C ALA A 659 31.47 -27.22 -2.83
N LYS A 660 30.83 -26.53 -1.85
CA LYS A 660 31.01 -25.09 -1.64
C LYS A 660 32.42 -24.73 -1.18
N ALA A 661 33.02 -25.53 -0.30
CA ALA A 661 34.39 -25.32 0.16
C ALA A 661 35.39 -25.50 -0.99
N ALA A 662 35.21 -26.54 -1.82
CA ALA A 662 35.99 -26.74 -3.04
C ALA A 662 35.86 -25.57 -4.03
N LEU A 663 34.64 -25.06 -4.27
CA LEU A 663 34.44 -23.84 -5.10
C LEU A 663 35.23 -22.65 -4.56
N THR A 664 35.15 -22.43 -3.25
CA THR A 664 35.81 -21.32 -2.55
C THR A 664 37.34 -21.43 -2.64
N LEU A 665 37.90 -22.63 -2.38
CA LEU A 665 39.34 -22.90 -2.54
C LEU A 665 39.81 -22.72 -3.98
N GLY A 666 38.99 -23.12 -4.96
CA GLY A 666 39.29 -22.90 -6.36
C GLY A 666 39.33 -21.41 -6.72
N ALA A 667 38.41 -20.61 -6.16
CA ALA A 667 38.42 -19.15 -6.31
C ALA A 667 39.64 -18.50 -5.64
N HIS A 668 40.03 -18.94 -4.44
CA HIS A 668 41.24 -18.46 -3.77
C HIS A 668 42.50 -18.79 -4.59
N ALA A 669 42.61 -20.01 -5.12
CA ALA A 669 43.73 -20.42 -5.97
C ALA A 669 43.77 -19.62 -7.29
N TYR A 670 42.61 -19.38 -7.90
CA TYR A 670 42.50 -18.56 -9.11
C TYR A 670 42.94 -17.11 -8.87
N ALA A 671 42.52 -16.52 -7.74
CA ALA A 671 42.95 -15.18 -7.33
C ALA A 671 44.46 -15.11 -7.04
N ALA A 672 45.06 -16.21 -6.60
CA ALA A 672 46.51 -16.36 -6.43
C ALA A 672 47.25 -16.74 -7.73
N GLU A 673 46.57 -16.70 -8.88
CA GLU A 673 47.09 -17.06 -10.21
C GLU A 673 47.60 -18.51 -10.33
N ASP A 674 47.12 -19.41 -9.47
CA ASP A 674 47.41 -20.84 -9.53
C ASP A 674 46.30 -21.58 -10.28
N ALA A 675 46.36 -21.53 -11.60
CA ALA A 675 45.40 -22.16 -12.50
C ALA A 675 45.27 -23.68 -12.28
N THR A 676 46.37 -24.35 -11.93
CA THR A 676 46.41 -25.80 -11.70
C THR A 676 45.59 -26.18 -10.47
N ARG A 677 45.81 -25.47 -9.35
CA ARG A 677 45.03 -25.70 -8.12
C ARG A 677 43.59 -25.25 -8.27
N ALA A 678 43.33 -24.16 -8.98
CA ALA A 678 41.97 -23.71 -9.28
C ALA A 678 41.19 -24.80 -10.06
N ARG A 679 41.78 -25.33 -11.13
CA ARG A 679 41.22 -26.42 -11.93
C ARG A 679 40.96 -27.66 -11.06
N THR A 680 41.91 -28.04 -10.22
CA THR A 680 41.80 -29.22 -9.33
C THR A 680 40.60 -29.09 -8.40
N TRP A 681 40.44 -27.93 -7.74
CA TRP A 681 39.34 -27.73 -6.80
C TRP A 681 37.98 -27.63 -7.49
N TRP A 682 37.87 -26.97 -8.63
CA TRP A 682 36.61 -26.94 -9.37
C TRP A 682 36.23 -28.30 -9.94
N GLN A 683 37.19 -29.12 -10.37
CA GLN A 683 36.95 -30.52 -10.72
C GLN A 683 36.48 -31.34 -9.52
N HIS A 684 37.04 -31.09 -8.33
CA HIS A 684 36.52 -31.71 -7.10
C HIS A 684 35.06 -31.30 -6.85
N THR A 685 34.68 -30.03 -7.06
CA THR A 685 33.27 -29.61 -6.97
C THR A 685 32.39 -30.41 -7.94
N LEU A 686 32.85 -30.68 -9.17
CA LEU A 686 32.10 -31.49 -10.13
C LEU A 686 31.79 -32.90 -9.59
N ALA A 687 32.72 -33.48 -8.82
CA ALA A 687 32.58 -34.82 -8.26
C ALA A 687 31.61 -34.90 -7.07
N VAL A 688 31.54 -33.86 -6.23
CA VAL A 688 30.79 -33.90 -4.95
C VAL A 688 29.59 -32.94 -4.87
N GLY A 689 29.41 -32.08 -5.88
CA GLY A 689 28.37 -31.06 -5.93
C GLY A 689 27.02 -31.55 -6.45
N ASP A 690 25.96 -30.86 -6.03
CA ASP A 690 24.65 -30.94 -6.69
C ASP A 690 24.69 -30.23 -8.05
N GLU A 691 23.64 -30.38 -8.86
CA GLU A 691 23.57 -29.84 -10.23
C GLU A 691 23.97 -28.37 -10.32
N ARG A 692 23.38 -27.50 -9.50
CA ARG A 692 23.74 -26.08 -9.43
C ARG A 692 25.24 -25.85 -9.17
N ARG A 693 25.84 -26.51 -8.17
CA ARG A 693 27.27 -26.34 -7.86
C ARG A 693 28.16 -26.90 -8.96
N ARG A 694 27.71 -27.95 -9.66
CA ARG A 694 28.41 -28.47 -10.83
C ARG A 694 28.39 -27.45 -11.97
N HIS A 695 27.28 -26.75 -12.20
CA HIS A 695 27.23 -25.64 -13.18
C HIS A 695 28.17 -24.49 -12.79
N GLU A 696 28.15 -24.05 -11.53
CA GLU A 696 29.07 -23.00 -11.04
C GLU A 696 30.55 -23.40 -11.26
N ALA A 697 30.91 -24.65 -11.00
CA ALA A 697 32.26 -25.17 -11.25
C ALA A 697 32.61 -25.25 -12.75
N SER A 698 31.70 -25.76 -13.58
CA SER A 698 31.85 -25.81 -15.04
C SER A 698 32.01 -24.41 -15.64
N LEU A 699 31.25 -23.43 -15.15
CA LEU A 699 31.39 -22.04 -15.58
C LEU A 699 32.79 -21.51 -15.28
N ASN A 700 33.29 -21.72 -14.06
CA ASN A 700 34.63 -21.29 -13.66
C ASN A 700 35.74 -21.99 -14.47
N LEU A 701 35.61 -23.30 -14.70
CA LEU A 701 36.54 -24.07 -15.54
C LEU A 701 36.54 -23.58 -16.99
N GLY A 702 35.37 -23.31 -17.56
CA GLY A 702 35.25 -22.75 -18.91
C GLY A 702 35.82 -21.34 -19.02
N GLN A 703 35.63 -20.48 -18.00
CA GLN A 703 36.26 -19.15 -17.97
C GLN A 703 37.78 -19.22 -17.85
N LEU A 704 38.31 -20.17 -17.07
CA LEU A 704 39.75 -20.41 -16.97
C LEU A 704 40.32 -20.90 -18.32
N ALA A 705 39.69 -21.88 -18.95
CA ALA A 705 40.08 -22.37 -20.27
C ALA A 705 40.06 -21.25 -21.33
N LYS A 706 39.05 -20.38 -21.31
CA LYS A 706 38.99 -19.19 -22.16
C LYS A 706 40.15 -18.23 -21.92
N ARG A 707 40.54 -18.00 -20.65
CA ARG A 707 41.72 -17.16 -20.30
C ARG A 707 43.01 -17.78 -20.83
N GLU A 708 43.12 -19.10 -20.80
CA GLU A 708 44.25 -19.88 -21.35
C GLU A 708 44.19 -20.02 -22.88
N ARG A 709 43.13 -19.54 -23.52
CA ARG A 709 42.85 -19.64 -24.97
C ARG A 709 42.66 -21.07 -25.47
N ASP A 710 42.25 -21.98 -24.60
CA ASP A 710 41.81 -23.33 -24.99
C ASP A 710 40.30 -23.33 -25.25
N ILE A 711 39.92 -23.13 -26.52
CA ILE A 711 38.52 -23.05 -26.94
C ILE A 711 37.82 -24.41 -26.83
N ASP A 712 38.54 -25.51 -27.07
CA ASP A 712 37.96 -26.86 -27.00
C ASP A 712 37.67 -27.27 -25.56
N GLU A 713 38.55 -26.93 -24.61
CA GLU A 713 38.28 -27.06 -23.18
C GLU A 713 37.14 -26.14 -22.73
N ALA A 714 37.11 -24.89 -23.18
CA ALA A 714 36.02 -23.97 -22.83
C ALA A 714 34.64 -24.48 -23.29
N LEU A 715 34.53 -24.96 -24.54
CA LEU A 715 33.29 -25.52 -25.08
C LEU A 715 32.85 -26.77 -24.32
N ARG A 716 33.79 -27.65 -23.95
CA ARG A 716 33.49 -28.84 -23.14
C ARG A 716 32.85 -28.48 -21.81
N TRP A 717 33.30 -27.41 -21.15
CA TRP A 717 32.75 -26.99 -19.87
C TRP A 717 31.45 -26.20 -19.99
N PHE A 718 31.24 -25.42 -21.06
CA PHE A 718 30.01 -24.65 -21.24
C PHE A 718 28.83 -25.47 -21.78
N ALA A 719 29.07 -26.52 -22.58
CA ALA A 719 27.99 -27.31 -23.19
C ALA A 719 26.99 -27.89 -22.18
N PRO A 720 27.41 -28.53 -21.06
CA PRO A 720 26.47 -29.05 -20.07
C PRO A 720 25.58 -27.99 -19.41
N ILE A 721 26.05 -26.73 -19.34
CA ILE A 721 25.27 -25.62 -18.79
C ILE A 721 24.21 -25.16 -19.81
N ALA A 722 24.60 -25.05 -21.09
CA ALA A 722 23.70 -24.66 -22.17
C ALA A 722 22.57 -25.68 -22.41
N ASP A 723 22.87 -26.96 -22.19
CA ASP A 723 21.90 -28.06 -22.35
C ASP A 723 21.03 -28.29 -21.09
N SER A 724 21.31 -27.58 -19.99
CA SER A 724 20.56 -27.75 -18.75
C SER A 724 19.19 -27.06 -18.82
N THR A 725 18.20 -27.68 -18.17
CA THR A 725 16.87 -27.08 -17.93
C THR A 725 16.77 -26.41 -16.56
N HIS A 726 17.86 -26.41 -15.79
CA HIS A 726 17.91 -25.77 -14.48
C HIS A 726 17.83 -24.24 -14.64
N PRO A 727 16.95 -23.53 -13.88
CA PRO A 727 16.70 -22.10 -14.09
C PRO A 727 17.79 -21.17 -13.55
N ASP A 728 18.59 -21.63 -12.58
CA ASP A 728 19.84 -20.99 -12.11
C ASP A 728 21.05 -21.60 -12.83
#